data_AF-A0A917WWX2-F1
#
_entry.id   AF-A0A917WWX2-F1
#
_cell.length_a   1.000
_cell.length_b   1.000
_cell.length_c   1.000
_cell.angle_alpha   90.00
_cell.angle_beta   90.00
_cell.angle_gamma   90.00
#
_symmetry.space_group_name_H-M   'P 1'
#
loop_
_entity.id
_entity.type
_entity.pdbx_description
1 polymer ?
#
loop_
_entity_poly.entity_id
_entity_poly.type
_entity_poly.pdbx_seq_one_letter_code
_entity_poly.pdbx_strand_id
1 'polypeptide(L)'
;MVPEDAVLAPGVVADALAVLGDVPEWRLPAERWPHITRLVQAMADAVAAGDSTALDAATARLEVASPIRVTPLGSEPVVPPPSPLQLLQNHLYHALDGAVAPLPREPVPLARADTATTGLVKQTLVVHAFAPADGPGAAAAWQRIRQLWAACGDVLGAVHPVEALGLPATLPAELPGRPAAVAARRSEPGSGQVQAIVRREHDVLVLSVAAEAPPATWAQWAGRWAEAGAGGDDGPLIAVVTIFVGTVEWRPHPTAATARAVAGALPQTPDDFWQAEATALGEAVLWQLPPAGDGRRRRLVVLADARDEDRLSALVWSRGGTELSPLTQYLLHAAKAAYERRARDAMAARLTDLPDADQWLEGLGDAVEIARDNMAESLRVAGLAEPAGGPFAADLAAAATLLRQLEFDRRHVRRSAVRATAGTNRPLPTIGLVTALPEEFAAMLALLDGAAGTAVARDRAEYRRATVPSVDPARPHEVVLTLLAETGNDAAAHAAAHLVRSFPSVDQIVMVGIAAGVPAPRDPAAHVRLGDIVVGTWNVVDFDHVVDRATGPERRQEFPRRSALLAGRVKMLTAGELRDERPWEAHLDRLTAELALFARPDDRTDVLFSDDSDFARVVPHPDPARSGHRPGRPKVHEGRIGSSERSVRNAAARDEVARRHQLRAIEMEGKGIGRAGHADGRDWFVVRGISDYGDRWIGTDWRRYAAAVAAAYVRALLEACPPLGPHGGHTGGAAAG
;
A
#
# COMPACT_ATOMS: atom_id res chain seq x y z
N MET A 1 -39.06 -63.47 13.95
CA MET A 1 -40.17 -63.25 14.91
C MET A 1 -39.57 -63.44 16.29
N VAL A 2 -39.52 -62.36 17.08
CA VAL A 2 -39.04 -62.38 18.46
C VAL A 2 -40.14 -63.02 19.34
N PRO A 3 -39.84 -63.87 20.32
CA PRO A 3 -40.83 -64.42 21.26
C PRO A 3 -41.53 -63.30 22.06
N GLU A 4 -42.85 -63.38 22.24
CA GLU A 4 -43.69 -62.34 22.88
C GLU A 4 -43.35 -62.00 24.34
N ASP A 5 -42.47 -62.75 25.02
CA ASP A 5 -42.17 -62.58 26.45
C ASP A 5 -40.70 -62.22 26.78
N ALA A 6 -39.85 -61.96 25.78
CA ALA A 6 -38.45 -61.62 26.02
C ALA A 6 -38.22 -60.10 26.08
N VAL A 7 -38.32 -59.53 27.27
CA VAL A 7 -38.15 -58.08 27.50
C VAL A 7 -36.65 -57.74 27.54
N LEU A 8 -36.14 -57.17 26.45
CA LEU A 8 -34.79 -56.59 26.42
C LEU A 8 -34.69 -55.41 27.39
N ALA A 9 -33.56 -55.27 28.07
CA ALA A 9 -33.32 -54.19 29.03
C ALA A 9 -33.38 -52.81 28.32
N PRO A 10 -34.21 -51.85 28.77
CA PRO A 10 -34.42 -50.57 28.07
C PRO A 10 -33.13 -49.75 27.85
N GLY A 11 -32.18 -49.79 28.78
CA GLY A 11 -30.88 -49.12 28.62
C GLY A 11 -30.04 -49.73 27.50
N VAL A 12 -29.98 -51.06 27.43
CA VAL A 12 -29.26 -51.78 26.36
C VAL A 12 -29.89 -51.54 25.00
N VAL A 13 -31.22 -51.44 24.94
CA VAL A 13 -31.96 -51.09 23.71
C VAL A 13 -31.62 -49.67 23.26
N ALA A 14 -31.57 -48.70 24.18
CA ALA A 14 -31.21 -47.32 23.87
C ALA A 14 -29.77 -47.19 23.34
N ASP A 15 -28.81 -47.89 23.97
CA ASP A 15 -27.41 -47.89 23.54
C ASP A 15 -27.25 -48.58 22.17
N ALA A 16 -27.95 -49.69 21.95
CA ALA A 16 -27.99 -50.38 20.65
C ALA A 16 -28.56 -49.48 19.53
N LEU A 17 -29.64 -48.75 19.80
CA LEU A 17 -30.25 -47.80 18.85
C LEU A 17 -29.32 -46.64 18.53
N ALA A 18 -28.58 -46.13 19.50
CA ALA A 18 -27.62 -45.05 19.28
C ALA A 18 -26.52 -45.48 18.31
N VAL A 19 -25.86 -46.62 18.57
CA VAL A 19 -24.76 -47.10 17.72
C VAL A 19 -25.26 -47.55 16.34
N LEU A 20 -26.42 -48.23 16.26
CA LEU A 20 -27.01 -48.66 14.98
C LEU A 20 -27.47 -47.48 14.12
N GLY A 21 -27.88 -46.36 14.74
CA GLY A 21 -28.28 -45.14 14.04
C GLY A 21 -27.13 -44.51 13.24
N ASP A 22 -25.89 -44.71 13.69
CA ASP A 22 -24.71 -44.12 13.05
C ASP A 22 -24.17 -44.95 11.87
N VAL A 23 -24.41 -46.27 11.86
CA VAL A 23 -23.84 -47.21 10.87
C VAL A 23 -24.12 -46.82 9.40
N PRO A 24 -25.30 -46.32 8.99
CA PRO A 24 -25.56 -45.85 7.62
C PRO A 24 -24.61 -44.72 7.17
N GLU A 25 -24.17 -43.90 8.13
CA GLU A 25 -23.32 -42.74 7.88
C GLU A 25 -21.83 -43.11 7.91
N TRP A 26 -21.48 -44.29 8.40
CA TRP A 26 -20.08 -44.73 8.45
C TRP A 26 -19.46 -44.83 7.05
N ARG A 27 -18.19 -44.46 6.97
CA ARG A 27 -17.34 -44.63 5.78
C ARG A 27 -16.10 -45.40 6.23
N LEU A 28 -15.91 -46.60 5.68
CA LEU A 28 -14.81 -47.50 6.05
C LEU A 28 -14.15 -48.09 4.79
N PRO A 29 -12.87 -48.51 4.85
CA PRO A 29 -12.26 -49.32 3.80
C PRO A 29 -13.11 -50.56 3.50
N ALA A 30 -13.20 -50.95 2.22
CA ALA A 30 -14.10 -52.01 1.75
C ALA A 30 -13.95 -53.33 2.53
N GLU A 31 -12.71 -53.64 2.92
CA GLU A 31 -12.29 -54.81 3.69
C GLU A 31 -12.77 -54.85 5.15
N ARG A 32 -13.15 -53.71 5.74
CA ARG A 32 -13.69 -53.66 7.12
C ARG A 32 -15.17 -54.00 7.20
N TRP A 33 -15.93 -53.79 6.12
CA TRP A 33 -17.38 -54.03 6.11
C TRP A 33 -17.81 -55.46 6.45
N PRO A 34 -17.13 -56.54 6.00
CA PRO A 34 -17.45 -57.91 6.42
C PRO A 34 -17.37 -58.13 7.94
N HIS A 35 -16.53 -57.38 8.65
CA HIS A 35 -16.47 -57.45 10.11
C HIS A 35 -17.66 -56.73 10.76
N ILE A 36 -17.99 -55.52 10.29
CA ILE A 36 -19.16 -54.76 10.76
C ILE A 36 -20.46 -55.54 10.52
N THR A 37 -20.61 -56.17 9.36
CA THR A 37 -21.77 -57.01 9.04
C THR A 37 -21.94 -58.16 10.03
N ARG A 38 -20.85 -58.80 10.49
CA ARG A 38 -20.92 -59.86 11.50
C ARG A 38 -21.37 -59.33 12.87
N LEU A 39 -20.96 -58.11 13.24
CA LEU A 39 -21.36 -57.49 14.50
C LEU A 39 -22.85 -57.11 14.49
N VAL A 40 -23.33 -56.50 13.41
CA VAL A 40 -24.76 -56.16 13.25
C VAL A 40 -25.63 -57.43 13.17
N GLN A 41 -25.13 -58.51 12.56
CA GLN A 41 -25.82 -59.81 12.58
C GLN A 41 -25.89 -60.41 13.98
N ALA A 42 -24.81 -60.33 14.77
CA ALA A 42 -24.81 -60.80 16.16
C ALA A 42 -25.80 -60.02 17.03
N MET A 43 -25.96 -58.71 16.79
CA MET A 43 -27.01 -57.92 17.43
C MET A 43 -28.41 -58.40 17.02
N ALA A 44 -28.64 -58.69 15.74
CA ALA A 44 -29.92 -59.21 15.26
C ALA A 44 -30.28 -60.57 15.88
N ASP A 45 -29.29 -61.46 16.02
CA ASP A 45 -29.47 -62.77 16.64
C ASP A 45 -29.79 -62.63 18.14
N ALA A 46 -29.13 -61.69 18.84
CA ALA A 46 -29.40 -61.38 20.25
C ALA A 46 -30.81 -60.80 20.46
N VAL A 47 -31.27 -59.92 19.57
CA VAL A 47 -32.64 -59.39 19.59
C VAL A 47 -33.66 -60.50 19.32
N ALA A 48 -33.40 -61.40 18.37
CA ALA A 48 -34.27 -62.54 18.10
C ALA A 48 -34.39 -63.52 19.28
N ALA A 49 -33.31 -63.68 20.05
CA ALA A 49 -33.27 -64.50 21.26
C ALA A 49 -33.79 -63.78 22.52
N GLY A 50 -33.96 -62.45 22.46
CA GLY A 50 -34.30 -61.62 23.61
C GLY A 50 -33.21 -61.57 24.70
N ASP A 51 -31.94 -61.75 24.31
CA ASP A 51 -30.80 -61.78 25.22
C ASP A 51 -30.16 -60.39 25.35
N SER A 52 -30.45 -59.71 26.47
CA SER A 52 -29.90 -58.37 26.75
C SER A 52 -28.38 -58.37 26.94
N THR A 53 -27.81 -59.46 27.45
CA THR A 53 -26.36 -59.52 27.72
C THR A 53 -25.60 -59.70 26.40
N ALA A 54 -26.11 -60.55 25.51
CA ALA A 54 -25.55 -60.72 24.18
C ALA A 54 -25.69 -59.45 23.32
N LEU A 55 -26.81 -58.73 23.45
CA LEU A 55 -27.03 -57.47 22.76
C LEU A 55 -26.05 -56.39 23.24
N ASP A 56 -25.90 -56.21 24.56
CA ASP A 56 -24.96 -55.26 25.15
C ASP A 56 -23.51 -55.53 24.73
N ALA A 57 -23.09 -56.81 24.77
CA ALA A 57 -21.75 -57.21 24.34
C ALA A 57 -21.50 -56.99 22.83
N ALA A 58 -22.52 -57.16 21.99
CA ALA A 58 -22.43 -56.91 20.56
C ALA A 58 -22.43 -55.40 20.24
N THR A 59 -23.24 -54.61 20.95
CA THR A 59 -23.26 -53.13 20.88
C THR A 59 -21.90 -52.55 21.23
N ALA A 60 -21.31 -52.95 22.37
CA ALA A 60 -20.00 -52.48 22.79
C ALA A 60 -18.88 -52.81 21.77
N ARG A 61 -18.94 -53.99 21.14
CA ARG A 61 -17.98 -54.38 20.08
C ARG A 61 -18.17 -53.59 18.80
N LEU A 62 -19.41 -53.26 18.44
CA LEU A 62 -19.73 -52.43 17.29
C LEU A 62 -19.28 -50.98 17.52
N GLU A 63 -19.50 -50.44 18.72
CA GLU A 63 -19.07 -49.11 19.13
C GLU A 63 -17.54 -48.96 19.05
N VAL A 64 -16.79 -49.95 19.56
CA VAL A 64 -15.33 -50.01 19.42
C VAL A 64 -14.87 -50.08 17.96
N ALA A 65 -15.70 -50.62 17.06
CA ALA A 65 -15.39 -50.73 15.64
C ALA A 65 -15.74 -49.47 14.82
N SER A 66 -16.27 -48.42 15.43
CA SER A 66 -16.62 -47.13 14.81
C SER A 66 -15.45 -46.52 14.01
N PRO A 67 -15.70 -45.83 12.87
CA PRO A 67 -14.66 -45.17 12.09
C PRO A 67 -13.89 -44.11 12.89
N ILE A 68 -12.58 -43.97 12.61
CA ILE A 68 -11.74 -42.91 13.19
C ILE A 68 -12.13 -41.57 12.55
N ARG A 69 -12.35 -40.56 13.40
CA ARG A 69 -13.05 -39.32 13.08
C ARG A 69 -12.16 -38.17 12.55
N VAL A 70 -10.84 -38.31 12.53
CA VAL A 70 -9.96 -37.56 11.62
C VAL A 70 -9.38 -38.58 10.66
N THR A 71 -9.46 -38.32 9.36
CA THR A 71 -8.95 -39.27 8.36
C THR A 71 -7.46 -39.53 8.65
N PRO A 72 -7.09 -40.74 9.13
CA PRO A 72 -5.71 -41.01 9.50
C PRO A 72 -4.84 -40.92 8.26
N LEU A 73 -3.66 -40.31 8.39
CA LEU A 73 -2.65 -40.39 7.35
C LEU A 73 -2.37 -41.87 7.00
N GLY A 74 -2.45 -42.20 5.71
CA GLY A 74 -2.34 -43.54 5.13
C GLY A 74 -3.64 -44.36 5.01
N SER A 75 -4.83 -43.79 5.21
CA SER A 75 -6.10 -44.53 5.05
C SER A 75 -6.49 -44.76 3.58
N GLU A 76 -6.93 -45.98 3.23
CA GLU A 76 -7.57 -46.29 1.93
C GLU A 76 -8.93 -45.57 1.75
N PRO A 77 -9.38 -45.31 0.50
CA PRO A 77 -10.65 -44.63 0.24
C PRO A 77 -11.82 -45.36 0.90
N VAL A 78 -12.55 -44.62 1.72
CA VAL A 78 -13.66 -45.13 2.52
C VAL A 78 -14.94 -45.23 1.68
N VAL A 79 -15.56 -46.41 1.67
CA VAL A 79 -16.81 -46.69 0.93
C VAL A 79 -17.99 -46.78 1.91
N PRO A 80 -19.22 -46.43 1.49
CA PRO A 80 -20.41 -46.56 2.34
C PRO A 80 -20.71 -48.03 2.68
N PRO A 81 -21.57 -48.29 3.68
CA PRO A 81 -21.97 -49.65 4.04
C PRO A 81 -22.55 -50.38 2.82
N PRO A 82 -22.22 -51.65 2.57
CA PRO A 82 -22.80 -52.41 1.47
C PRO A 82 -24.32 -52.59 1.68
N SER A 83 -25.10 -52.57 0.60
CA SER A 83 -26.58 -52.60 0.67
C SER A 83 -27.18 -53.72 1.54
N PRO A 84 -26.64 -54.96 1.57
CA PRO A 84 -27.13 -55.99 2.49
C PRO A 84 -27.02 -55.62 3.97
N LEU A 85 -25.96 -54.88 4.35
CA LEU A 85 -25.77 -54.40 5.72
C LEU A 85 -26.75 -53.27 6.05
N GLN A 86 -26.99 -52.34 5.12
CA GLN A 86 -27.98 -51.27 5.31
C GLN A 86 -29.39 -51.83 5.53
N LEU A 87 -29.77 -52.88 4.79
CA LEU A 87 -31.07 -53.54 4.96
C LEU A 87 -31.17 -54.24 6.32
N LEU A 88 -30.11 -54.94 6.73
CA LEU A 88 -30.05 -55.61 8.03
C LEU A 88 -30.12 -54.61 9.19
N GLN A 89 -29.34 -53.54 9.12
CA GLN A 89 -29.34 -52.47 10.13
C GLN A 89 -30.70 -51.79 10.20
N ASN A 90 -31.31 -51.40 9.07
CA ASN A 90 -32.63 -50.76 9.05
C ASN A 90 -33.71 -51.66 9.67
N HIS A 91 -33.70 -52.95 9.34
CA HIS A 91 -34.63 -53.91 9.92
C HIS A 91 -34.46 -54.03 11.44
N LEU A 92 -33.22 -54.13 11.91
CA LEU A 92 -32.89 -54.24 13.33
C LEU A 92 -33.23 -52.96 14.09
N TYR A 93 -32.91 -51.79 13.53
CA TYR A 93 -33.23 -50.49 14.10
C TYR A 93 -34.74 -50.36 14.31
N HIS A 94 -35.56 -50.67 13.29
CA HIS A 94 -37.01 -50.61 13.43
C HIS A 94 -37.60 -51.68 14.36
N ALA A 95 -36.99 -52.86 14.44
CA ALA A 95 -37.40 -53.90 15.38
C ALA A 95 -37.18 -53.47 16.85
N LEU A 96 -36.12 -52.70 17.11
CA LEU A 96 -35.82 -52.15 18.43
C LEU A 96 -36.61 -50.86 18.73
N ASP A 97 -36.95 -50.07 17.71
CA ASP A 97 -37.63 -48.76 17.82
C ASP A 97 -39.18 -48.85 17.84
N GLY A 98 -39.79 -49.97 17.44
CA GLY A 98 -41.24 -50.20 17.58
C GLY A 98 -42.19 -49.47 16.58
N ALA A 99 -41.64 -48.63 15.69
CA ALA A 99 -42.18 -48.03 14.44
C ALA A 99 -43.54 -47.24 14.43
N VAL A 100 -43.50 -45.89 14.34
CA VAL A 100 -43.96 -44.95 13.25
C VAL A 100 -43.61 -43.48 13.67
N ALA A 101 -43.27 -42.62 12.69
CA ALA A 101 -42.56 -41.32 12.74
C ALA A 101 -43.22 -40.09 13.46
N PRO A 102 -42.57 -38.89 13.49
CA PRO A 102 -41.75 -38.34 14.57
C PRO A 102 -42.43 -37.21 15.37
N LEU A 103 -42.06 -37.07 16.65
CA LEU A 103 -42.23 -35.83 17.42
C LEU A 103 -40.85 -35.33 17.88
N PRO A 104 -40.64 -34.02 17.99
CA PRO A 104 -39.33 -33.42 18.21
C PRO A 104 -38.75 -33.89 19.55
N ARG A 105 -37.53 -34.45 19.53
CA ARG A 105 -36.83 -34.83 20.76
C ARG A 105 -36.40 -33.56 21.49
N GLU A 106 -36.97 -33.33 22.67
CA GLU A 106 -36.33 -32.53 23.70
C GLU A 106 -35.01 -33.22 24.11
N PRO A 107 -33.91 -32.48 24.32
CA PRO A 107 -32.66 -33.06 24.77
C PRO A 107 -32.76 -33.48 26.25
N VAL A 108 -32.50 -34.76 26.52
CA VAL A 108 -32.19 -35.27 27.86
C VAL A 108 -30.82 -34.71 28.27
N PRO A 109 -30.67 -34.13 29.48
CA PRO A 109 -29.44 -33.49 29.89
C PRO A 109 -28.38 -34.51 30.32
N LEU A 110 -27.24 -34.54 29.63
CA LEU A 110 -26.01 -35.12 30.15
C LEU A 110 -25.18 -34.01 30.80
N ALA A 111 -25.23 -33.95 32.13
CA ALA A 111 -24.38 -33.11 32.95
C ALA A 111 -23.20 -33.91 33.49
N ARG A 112 -21.97 -33.43 33.18
CA ARG A 112 -20.80 -33.23 34.08
C ARG A 112 -19.52 -33.21 33.21
N ALA A 113 -18.64 -32.22 33.21
CA ALA A 113 -18.56 -30.94 33.91
C ALA A 113 -17.89 -29.92 32.96
N ASP A 114 -18.39 -28.68 32.97
CA ASP A 114 -17.82 -27.43 32.41
C ASP A 114 -17.81 -27.16 30.88
N THR A 115 -18.71 -27.73 30.08
CA THR A 115 -18.89 -27.35 28.65
C THR A 115 -20.32 -27.00 28.21
N ALA A 116 -21.27 -26.88 29.14
CA ALA A 116 -22.73 -26.91 28.89
C ALA A 116 -23.37 -25.71 28.12
N THR A 117 -22.63 -24.87 27.41
CA THR A 117 -23.22 -23.74 26.66
C THR A 117 -22.81 -23.62 25.19
N THR A 118 -21.93 -24.49 24.67
CA THR A 118 -21.34 -24.26 23.33
C THR A 118 -21.90 -25.11 22.18
N GLY A 119 -22.46 -26.29 22.45
CA GLY A 119 -22.92 -27.24 21.42
C GLY A 119 -21.81 -27.85 20.56
N LEU A 120 -20.53 -27.69 20.95
CA LEU A 120 -19.37 -28.32 20.30
C LEU A 120 -19.30 -29.80 20.66
N VAL A 121 -19.40 -30.66 19.64
CA VAL A 121 -19.25 -32.12 19.73
C VAL A 121 -17.78 -32.51 19.73
N LYS A 122 -17.00 -31.90 18.84
CA LYS A 122 -15.58 -32.21 18.66
C LYS A 122 -14.74 -30.96 18.51
N GLN A 123 -13.50 -31.04 19.00
CA GLN A 123 -12.53 -29.97 18.96
C GLN A 123 -11.19 -30.51 18.43
N THR A 124 -10.74 -30.00 17.29
CA THR A 124 -9.43 -30.34 16.72
C THR A 124 -8.62 -29.06 16.56
N LEU A 125 -7.39 -29.06 17.06
CA LEU A 125 -6.41 -28.03 16.75
C LEU A 125 -5.62 -28.47 15.52
N VAL A 126 -5.68 -27.68 14.45
CA VAL A 126 -4.81 -27.87 13.28
C VAL A 126 -3.81 -26.72 13.22
N VAL A 127 -2.54 -27.03 13.03
CA VAL A 127 -1.48 -26.04 12.87
C VAL A 127 -0.69 -26.29 11.61
N HIS A 128 -0.41 -25.23 10.86
CA HIS A 128 0.51 -25.23 9.73
C HIS A 128 1.63 -24.22 9.97
N ALA A 129 2.87 -24.67 9.95
CA ALA A 129 4.04 -23.80 9.93
C ALA A 129 4.69 -23.85 8.55
N PHE A 130 4.79 -22.68 7.92
CA PHE A 130 5.38 -22.50 6.59
C PHE A 130 6.77 -21.89 6.73
N ALA A 131 7.77 -22.45 6.07
CA ALA A 131 9.14 -21.96 6.11
C ALA A 131 9.78 -21.97 4.71
N PRO A 132 10.74 -21.09 4.39
CA PRO A 132 11.40 -21.12 3.10
C PRO A 132 12.23 -22.42 2.96
N ALA A 133 12.08 -23.10 1.84
CA ALA A 133 12.91 -24.26 1.48
C ALA A 133 14.15 -23.84 0.69
N ASP A 134 14.16 -22.66 0.08
CA ASP A 134 15.27 -22.18 -0.74
C ASP A 134 15.75 -20.79 -0.30
N GLY A 135 16.93 -20.39 -0.76
CA GLY A 135 17.53 -19.09 -0.46
C GLY A 135 18.30 -19.02 0.87
N PRO A 136 18.80 -17.83 1.24
CA PRO A 136 19.75 -17.65 2.33
C PRO A 136 19.19 -18.01 3.72
N GLY A 137 17.86 -17.99 3.89
CA GLY A 137 17.18 -18.38 5.13
C GLY A 137 16.89 -19.88 5.28
N ALA A 138 17.05 -20.68 4.22
CA ALA A 138 16.59 -22.07 4.18
C ALA A 138 17.20 -22.97 5.26
N ALA A 139 18.51 -22.80 5.54
CA ALA A 139 19.18 -23.60 6.56
C ALA A 139 18.65 -23.29 7.98
N ALA A 140 18.45 -22.02 8.30
CA ALA A 140 17.87 -21.60 9.58
C ALA A 140 16.41 -22.05 9.68
N ALA A 141 15.63 -21.91 8.59
CA ALA A 141 14.26 -22.39 8.48
C ALA A 141 14.15 -23.90 8.71
N TRP A 142 15.04 -24.69 8.12
CA TRP A 142 15.08 -26.13 8.33
C TRP A 142 15.37 -26.50 9.78
N GLN A 143 16.33 -25.84 10.41
CA GLN A 143 16.60 -26.03 11.84
C GLN A 143 15.38 -25.71 12.68
N ARG A 144 14.65 -24.64 12.35
CA ARG A 144 13.41 -24.28 13.05
C ARG A 144 12.32 -25.34 12.89
N ILE A 145 12.11 -25.88 11.68
CA ILE A 145 11.18 -26.99 11.43
C ILE A 145 11.59 -28.23 12.22
N ARG A 146 12.89 -28.55 12.29
CA ARG A 146 13.40 -29.67 13.09
C ARG A 146 13.17 -29.50 14.59
N GLN A 147 13.27 -28.28 15.11
CA GLN A 147 12.95 -27.98 16.51
C GLN A 147 11.46 -28.18 16.80
N LEU A 148 10.57 -27.65 15.94
CA LEU A 148 9.12 -27.86 16.08
C LEU A 148 8.77 -29.35 15.94
N TRP A 149 9.46 -30.08 15.05
CA TRP A 149 9.35 -31.53 14.94
C TRP A 149 9.94 -32.27 16.15
N ALA A 150 10.96 -31.80 16.84
CA ALA A 150 11.29 -32.43 18.13
C ALA A 150 10.14 -32.23 19.12
N ALA A 151 9.64 -31.00 19.19
CA ALA A 151 8.63 -30.60 20.16
C ALA A 151 7.26 -31.28 20.00
N CYS A 152 6.76 -31.59 18.80
CA CYS A 152 5.53 -32.40 18.73
C CYS A 152 5.72 -33.86 19.20
N GLY A 153 6.96 -34.34 19.38
CA GLY A 153 7.24 -35.63 20.02
C GLY A 153 7.29 -35.46 21.53
N ASP A 154 8.14 -34.54 21.99
CA ASP A 154 8.42 -34.33 23.41
C ASP A 154 7.23 -33.73 24.18
N VAL A 155 6.45 -32.84 23.55
CA VAL A 155 5.35 -32.09 24.19
C VAL A 155 3.97 -32.63 23.79
N LEU A 156 3.78 -32.99 22.52
CA LEU A 156 2.49 -33.49 22.02
C LEU A 156 2.39 -35.03 21.98
N GLY A 157 3.46 -35.75 22.29
CA GLY A 157 3.45 -37.22 22.37
C GLY A 157 3.39 -37.94 21.02
N ALA A 158 3.62 -37.24 19.90
CA ALA A 158 3.63 -37.85 18.58
C ALA A 158 5.01 -38.47 18.30
N VAL A 159 5.24 -39.70 18.76
CA VAL A 159 6.54 -40.38 18.67
C VAL A 159 6.54 -41.61 17.74
N HIS A 160 5.37 -42.09 17.30
CA HIS A 160 5.24 -43.29 16.49
C HIS A 160 5.18 -42.98 14.98
N PRO A 161 5.69 -43.85 14.10
CA PRO A 161 5.53 -43.68 12.66
C PRO A 161 4.08 -43.82 12.20
N VAL A 162 3.77 -43.22 11.05
CA VAL A 162 2.54 -43.49 10.29
C VAL A 162 2.85 -44.53 9.22
N GLU A 163 2.79 -45.81 9.59
CA GLU A 163 3.25 -46.93 8.76
C GLU A 163 2.65 -46.96 7.35
N ALA A 164 1.35 -46.66 7.24
CA ALA A 164 0.62 -46.71 5.98
C ALA A 164 1.08 -45.66 4.94
N LEU A 165 1.84 -44.64 5.35
CA LEU A 165 2.46 -43.69 4.42
C LEU A 165 3.86 -44.11 3.92
N GLY A 166 4.49 -45.11 4.54
CA GLY A 166 5.87 -45.51 4.22
C GLY A 166 6.92 -44.42 4.46
N LEU A 167 6.61 -43.41 5.28
CA LEU A 167 7.50 -42.29 5.61
C LEU A 167 8.25 -42.52 6.93
N PRO A 168 9.48 -42.00 7.07
CA PRO A 168 10.20 -42.06 8.33
C PRO A 168 9.54 -41.20 9.41
N ALA A 169 9.71 -41.58 10.69
CA ALA A 169 9.29 -40.77 11.85
C ALA A 169 10.33 -39.69 12.24
N THR A 170 11.55 -39.80 11.72
CA THR A 170 12.64 -38.85 11.96
C THR A 170 12.90 -38.01 10.72
N LEU A 171 13.25 -36.74 10.92
CA LEU A 171 13.65 -35.86 9.82
C LEU A 171 15.12 -36.10 9.45
N PRO A 172 15.48 -36.00 8.16
CA PRO A 172 16.87 -36.08 7.72
C PRO A 172 17.71 -34.93 8.30
N ALA A 173 19.02 -35.15 8.35
CA ALA A 173 19.95 -34.13 8.85
C ALA A 173 19.95 -32.90 7.94
N GLU A 174 20.02 -33.15 6.64
CA GLU A 174 20.04 -32.15 5.58
C GLU A 174 18.63 -31.85 5.06
N LEU A 175 18.49 -30.69 4.42
CA LEU A 175 17.25 -30.26 3.81
C LEU A 175 16.94 -31.14 2.57
N PRO A 176 15.72 -31.68 2.42
CA PRO A 176 15.34 -32.48 1.25
C PRO A 176 15.40 -31.66 -0.04
N GLY A 177 16.01 -32.19 -1.11
CA GLY A 177 16.24 -31.45 -2.37
C GLY A 177 15.11 -31.46 -3.40
N ARG A 178 14.04 -32.25 -3.21
CA ARG A 178 12.91 -32.35 -4.16
C ARG A 178 11.57 -32.25 -3.42
N PRO A 179 10.50 -31.75 -4.08
CA PRO A 179 9.17 -31.77 -3.50
C PRO A 179 8.74 -33.20 -3.16
N ALA A 180 8.37 -33.42 -1.90
CA ALA A 180 7.97 -34.73 -1.38
C ALA A 180 7.46 -34.58 0.07
N ALA A 181 6.69 -35.58 0.50
CA ALA A 181 6.52 -35.84 1.91
C ALA A 181 7.84 -36.35 2.52
N VAL A 182 8.24 -35.78 3.64
CA VAL A 182 9.57 -35.96 4.22
C VAL A 182 9.52 -36.93 5.40
N ALA A 183 8.60 -36.70 6.32
CA ALA A 183 8.40 -37.51 7.51
C ALA A 183 6.96 -37.38 8.00
N ALA A 184 6.44 -38.43 8.61
CA ALA A 184 5.13 -38.44 9.24
C ALA A 184 5.20 -39.22 10.55
N ARG A 185 4.47 -38.73 11.56
CA ARG A 185 4.37 -39.38 12.87
C ARG A 185 3.02 -39.14 13.52
N ARG A 186 2.72 -39.94 14.52
CA ARG A 186 1.49 -39.90 15.30
C ARG A 186 1.75 -40.24 16.75
N SER A 187 0.80 -39.90 17.61
CA SER A 187 0.72 -40.44 18.96
C SER A 187 0.29 -41.91 18.96
N GLU A 188 0.42 -42.56 20.11
CA GLU A 188 -0.02 -43.94 20.29
C GLU A 188 -1.56 -44.02 20.09
N PRO A 189 -2.08 -45.07 19.43
CA PRO A 189 -3.51 -45.26 19.31
C PRO A 189 -4.18 -45.22 20.69
N GLY A 190 -5.10 -44.27 20.90
CA GLY A 190 -5.84 -44.08 22.16
C GLY A 190 -5.26 -43.04 23.14
N SER A 191 -4.04 -42.52 22.95
CA SER A 191 -3.39 -41.58 23.88
C SER A 191 -3.64 -40.09 23.56
N GLY A 192 -4.77 -39.77 22.93
CA GLY A 192 -5.05 -38.46 22.31
C GLY A 192 -4.46 -38.38 20.90
N GLN A 193 -5.29 -38.16 19.87
CA GLN A 193 -4.89 -38.36 18.47
C GLN A 193 -4.13 -37.13 17.96
N VAL A 194 -2.80 -37.17 18.03
CA VAL A 194 -1.91 -36.19 17.42
C VAL A 194 -1.29 -36.81 16.19
N GLN A 195 -1.34 -36.10 15.07
CA GLN A 195 -0.68 -36.47 13.82
C GLN A 195 0.15 -35.29 13.34
N ALA A 196 1.36 -35.55 12.85
CA ALA A 196 2.24 -34.52 12.30
C ALA A 196 2.92 -35.02 11.03
N ILE A 197 3.09 -34.13 10.06
CA ILE A 197 3.72 -34.43 8.78
C ILE A 197 4.51 -33.22 8.28
N VAL A 198 5.71 -33.47 7.77
CA VAL A 198 6.56 -32.46 7.12
C VAL A 198 6.61 -32.75 5.62
N ARG A 199 6.41 -31.70 4.84
CA ARG A 199 6.45 -31.74 3.37
C ARG A 199 7.39 -30.66 2.84
N ARG A 200 7.98 -30.89 1.68
CA ARG A 200 8.52 -29.85 0.82
C ARG A 200 7.56 -29.66 -0.35
N GLU A 201 6.94 -28.49 -0.42
CA GLU A 201 6.11 -28.03 -1.53
C GLU A 201 6.88 -26.97 -2.31
N HIS A 202 7.55 -27.40 -3.39
CA HIS A 202 8.40 -26.54 -4.20
C HIS A 202 9.46 -25.80 -3.35
N ASP A 203 9.25 -24.50 -3.13
CA ASP A 203 10.10 -23.56 -2.42
C ASP A 203 9.70 -23.35 -0.95
N VAL A 204 8.71 -24.11 -0.44
CA VAL A 204 8.19 -24.00 0.93
C VAL A 204 8.22 -25.33 1.65
N LEU A 205 8.70 -25.30 2.89
CA LEU A 205 8.53 -26.38 3.86
C LEU A 205 7.22 -26.20 4.61
N VAL A 206 6.47 -27.29 4.77
CA VAL A 206 5.18 -27.31 5.46
C VAL A 206 5.22 -28.34 6.57
N LEU A 207 5.21 -27.88 7.81
CA LEU A 207 4.89 -28.72 8.97
C LEU A 207 3.40 -28.57 9.27
N SER A 208 2.64 -29.65 9.13
CA SER A 208 1.23 -29.70 9.56
C SER A 208 1.09 -30.60 10.77
N VAL A 209 0.34 -30.13 11.77
CA VAL A 209 0.01 -30.87 13.00
C VAL A 209 -1.51 -30.83 13.19
N ALA A 210 -2.13 -31.98 13.48
CA ALA A 210 -3.51 -32.05 13.94
C ALA A 210 -3.53 -32.73 15.30
N ALA A 211 -4.22 -32.13 16.26
CA ALA A 211 -4.40 -32.64 17.62
C ALA A 211 -5.88 -32.65 17.98
N GLU A 212 -6.44 -33.83 18.20
CA GLU A 212 -7.87 -34.05 18.42
C GLU A 212 -8.24 -34.12 19.90
N ALA A 213 -9.44 -33.64 20.22
CA ALA A 213 -10.16 -33.84 21.48
C ALA A 213 -11.24 -34.92 21.34
N PRO A 214 -11.55 -35.70 22.40
CA PRO A 214 -10.85 -35.78 23.69
C PRO A 214 -9.44 -36.40 23.60
N PRO A 215 -8.57 -36.17 24.61
CA PRO A 215 -8.91 -35.68 25.96
C PRO A 215 -8.77 -34.17 26.22
N ALA A 216 -8.25 -33.36 25.28
CA ALA A 216 -7.92 -31.96 25.54
C ALA A 216 -8.71 -30.98 24.68
N THR A 217 -9.22 -29.88 25.27
CA THR A 217 -9.96 -28.83 24.56
C THR A 217 -9.05 -28.01 23.63
N TRP A 218 -9.63 -27.19 22.74
CA TRP A 218 -8.90 -26.22 21.93
C TRP A 218 -7.91 -25.38 22.74
N ALA A 219 -8.36 -24.87 23.90
CA ALA A 219 -7.52 -24.05 24.78
C ALA A 219 -6.31 -24.83 25.31
N GLN A 220 -6.51 -26.09 25.71
CA GLN A 220 -5.44 -26.94 26.23
C GLN A 220 -4.44 -27.33 25.14
N TRP A 221 -4.93 -27.70 23.94
CA TRP A 221 -4.05 -28.00 22.81
C TRP A 221 -3.26 -26.77 22.36
N ALA A 222 -3.88 -25.59 22.33
CA ALA A 222 -3.19 -24.36 22.01
C ALA A 222 -2.11 -24.01 23.05
N GLY A 223 -2.38 -24.26 24.33
CA GLY A 223 -1.38 -24.13 25.41
C GLY A 223 -0.17 -25.04 25.18
N ARG A 224 -0.40 -26.34 24.94
CA ARG A 224 0.67 -27.30 24.64
C ARG A 224 1.45 -26.95 23.38
N TRP A 225 0.79 -26.45 22.34
CA TRP A 225 1.46 -25.97 21.14
C TRP A 225 2.35 -24.76 21.43
N ALA A 226 1.88 -23.80 22.24
CA ALA A 226 2.67 -22.66 22.66
C ALA A 226 3.92 -23.08 23.47
N GLU A 227 3.77 -24.04 24.37
CA GLU A 227 4.86 -24.66 25.15
C GLU A 227 5.89 -25.38 24.28
N ALA A 228 5.45 -25.99 23.16
CA ALA A 228 6.29 -26.65 22.17
C ALA A 228 7.23 -25.68 21.39
N GLY A 229 7.47 -24.48 21.92
CA GLY A 229 8.31 -23.45 21.33
C GLY A 229 7.59 -22.60 20.29
N ALA A 230 6.28 -22.80 20.09
CA ALA A 230 5.46 -21.96 19.23
C ALA A 230 4.94 -20.71 19.93
N GLY A 231 5.35 -20.39 21.16
CA GLY A 231 5.07 -19.10 21.84
C GLY A 231 6.17 -18.03 21.71
N GLY A 232 7.32 -18.35 21.11
CA GLY A 232 8.51 -17.47 21.00
C GLY A 232 8.68 -16.76 19.65
N ASP A 233 9.90 -16.28 19.36
CA ASP A 233 10.25 -15.68 18.06
C ASP A 233 10.03 -16.67 16.91
N ASP A 234 9.18 -16.30 15.95
CA ASP A 234 8.90 -17.10 14.76
C ASP A 234 10.10 -17.17 13.80
N GLY A 235 11.16 -16.40 14.07
CA GLY A 235 12.50 -16.56 13.48
C GLY A 235 12.46 -16.57 11.95
N PRO A 236 12.91 -17.65 11.28
CA PRO A 236 12.94 -17.74 9.81
C PRO A 236 11.61 -18.20 9.16
N LEU A 237 10.52 -18.37 9.91
CA LEU A 237 9.24 -18.86 9.35
C LEU A 237 8.54 -17.79 8.50
N ILE A 238 7.87 -18.25 7.44
CA ILE A 238 6.99 -17.44 6.57
C ILE A 238 5.72 -17.06 7.34
N ALA A 239 5.07 -18.05 7.93
CA ALA A 239 3.89 -17.88 8.78
C ALA A 239 3.59 -19.13 9.60
N VAL A 240 2.81 -18.95 10.68
CA VAL A 240 2.20 -20.03 11.45
C VAL A 240 0.69 -19.80 11.46
N VAL A 241 -0.08 -20.77 10.97
CA VAL A 241 -1.54 -20.73 10.97
C VAL A 241 -2.07 -21.74 11.96
N THR A 242 -2.89 -21.28 12.89
CA THR A 242 -3.60 -22.11 13.87
C THR A 242 -5.08 -22.09 13.56
N ILE A 243 -5.68 -23.25 13.41
CA ILE A 243 -7.09 -23.44 13.07
C ILE A 243 -7.75 -24.21 14.21
N PHE A 244 -8.74 -23.59 14.84
CA PHE A 244 -9.64 -24.19 15.81
C PHE A 244 -10.81 -24.81 15.04
N VAL A 245 -10.69 -26.09 14.74
CA VAL A 245 -11.69 -26.85 13.96
C VAL A 245 -12.67 -27.51 14.91
N GLY A 246 -13.97 -27.30 14.68
CA GLY A 246 -15.00 -27.80 15.58
C GLY A 246 -16.21 -28.32 14.83
N THR A 247 -16.83 -29.37 15.36
CA THR A 247 -18.13 -29.85 14.87
C THR A 247 -19.22 -29.59 15.90
N VAL A 248 -20.42 -29.30 15.42
CA VAL A 248 -21.59 -28.99 16.24
C VAL A 248 -22.79 -29.86 15.80
N GLU A 249 -23.74 -30.12 16.70
CA GLU A 249 -24.94 -30.93 16.41
C GLU A 249 -26.02 -30.19 15.60
N TRP A 250 -25.74 -28.95 15.20
CA TRP A 250 -26.63 -28.05 14.51
C TRP A 250 -25.91 -27.43 13.31
N ARG A 251 -26.66 -26.91 12.33
CA ARG A 251 -26.05 -26.30 11.13
C ARG A 251 -25.48 -24.91 11.46
N PRO A 252 -24.15 -24.70 11.39
CA PRO A 252 -23.58 -23.40 11.69
C PRO A 252 -23.88 -22.38 10.59
N HIS A 253 -24.21 -21.16 11.00
CA HIS A 253 -24.39 -20.02 10.09
C HIS A 253 -23.34 -18.93 10.32
N PRO A 254 -22.95 -18.15 9.29
CA PRO A 254 -21.98 -17.04 9.36
C PRO A 254 -22.54 -15.83 10.13
N THR A 255 -22.80 -16.01 11.42
CA THR A 255 -23.38 -14.98 12.30
C THR A 255 -22.57 -14.81 13.57
N ALA A 256 -22.64 -13.62 14.16
CA ALA A 256 -22.03 -13.35 15.45
C ALA A 256 -22.61 -14.22 16.59
N ALA A 257 -23.85 -14.69 16.46
CA ALA A 257 -24.46 -15.61 17.43
C ALA A 257 -23.75 -16.97 17.43
N THR A 258 -23.47 -17.53 16.26
CA THR A 258 -22.67 -18.76 16.10
C THR A 258 -21.28 -18.61 16.70
N ALA A 259 -20.61 -17.48 16.42
CA ALA A 259 -19.29 -17.18 16.96
C ALA A 259 -19.29 -17.11 18.50
N ARG A 260 -20.29 -16.42 19.10
CA ARG A 260 -20.44 -16.34 20.56
C ARG A 260 -20.67 -17.69 21.22
N ALA A 261 -21.42 -18.57 20.56
CA ALA A 261 -21.70 -19.90 21.10
C ALA A 261 -20.42 -20.69 21.38
N VAL A 262 -19.38 -20.54 20.55
CA VAL A 262 -18.11 -21.26 20.71
C VAL A 262 -16.97 -20.45 21.33
N ALA A 263 -17.17 -19.14 21.52
CA ALA A 263 -16.14 -18.21 21.98
C ALA A 263 -15.48 -18.64 23.30
N GLY A 264 -16.25 -19.21 24.22
CA GLY A 264 -15.76 -19.67 25.52
C GLY A 264 -14.81 -20.87 25.45
N ALA A 265 -14.75 -21.59 24.33
CA ALA A 265 -13.84 -22.72 24.15
C ALA A 265 -12.43 -22.30 23.67
N LEU A 266 -12.25 -21.06 23.25
CA LEU A 266 -10.98 -20.54 22.75
C LEU A 266 -10.00 -20.23 23.90
N PRO A 267 -8.67 -20.38 23.69
CA PRO A 267 -7.64 -20.16 24.73
C PRO A 267 -7.60 -18.73 25.29
N GLN A 268 -8.09 -17.75 24.54
CA GLN A 268 -8.25 -16.37 24.96
C GLN A 268 -9.63 -15.94 24.47
N THR A 269 -10.44 -15.33 25.32
CA THR A 269 -11.71 -14.71 24.90
C THR A 269 -11.35 -13.40 24.19
N PRO A 270 -11.32 -13.37 22.84
CA PRO A 270 -10.91 -12.16 22.12
C PRO A 270 -12.08 -11.16 22.18
N ASP A 271 -11.80 -9.86 22.16
CA ASP A 271 -12.82 -8.80 22.11
C ASP A 271 -13.89 -9.12 21.06
N ASP A 272 -15.16 -8.73 21.28
CA ASP A 272 -16.30 -9.14 20.45
C ASP A 272 -16.17 -8.84 18.93
N PHE A 273 -15.20 -8.03 18.51
CA PHE A 273 -14.92 -7.64 17.14
C PHE A 273 -14.69 -8.79 16.15
N TRP A 274 -14.12 -9.93 16.57
CA TRP A 274 -13.88 -11.07 15.65
C TRP A 274 -15.16 -11.79 15.21
N GLN A 275 -16.27 -11.57 15.93
CA GLN A 275 -17.54 -12.24 15.69
C GLN A 275 -18.31 -11.62 14.49
N ALA A 276 -17.86 -10.47 13.99
CA ALA A 276 -18.59 -9.67 13.00
C ALA A 276 -18.41 -10.15 11.55
N GLU A 277 -17.24 -10.65 11.17
CA GLU A 277 -16.92 -11.05 9.79
C GLU A 277 -16.66 -12.56 9.70
N ALA A 278 -17.63 -13.28 9.12
CA ALA A 278 -17.56 -14.72 8.88
C ALA A 278 -17.54 -15.01 7.38
N THR A 279 -16.86 -16.07 6.97
CA THR A 279 -16.89 -16.59 5.60
C THR A 279 -17.54 -17.95 5.57
N ALA A 280 -18.55 -18.12 4.71
CA ALA A 280 -19.13 -19.42 4.42
C ALA A 280 -18.15 -20.25 3.57
N LEU A 281 -17.96 -21.51 3.96
CA LEU A 281 -17.04 -22.47 3.38
C LEU A 281 -17.82 -23.74 2.96
N GLY A 282 -18.70 -23.61 1.98
CA GLY A 282 -19.68 -24.66 1.69
C GLY A 282 -20.60 -24.87 2.89
N GLU A 283 -20.55 -26.06 3.49
CA GLU A 283 -21.32 -26.40 4.71
C GLU A 283 -20.61 -26.00 6.02
N ALA A 284 -19.37 -25.50 5.94
CA ALA A 284 -18.62 -24.99 7.08
C ALA A 284 -18.67 -23.46 7.16
N VAL A 285 -18.29 -22.90 8.30
CA VAL A 285 -18.18 -21.45 8.51
C VAL A 285 -16.85 -21.13 9.17
N LEU A 286 -16.19 -20.08 8.68
CA LEU A 286 -14.89 -19.65 9.15
C LEU A 286 -14.89 -18.22 9.68
N TRP A 287 -14.18 -18.01 10.78
CA TRP A 287 -13.83 -16.70 11.32
C TRP A 287 -12.31 -16.55 11.43
N GLN A 288 -11.83 -15.32 11.34
CA GLN A 288 -10.46 -14.98 11.64
C GLN A 288 -10.39 -14.23 12.97
N LEU A 289 -9.59 -14.74 13.90
CA LEU A 289 -9.29 -14.04 15.14
C LEU A 289 -8.30 -12.88 14.87
N PRO A 290 -8.24 -11.86 15.74
CA PRO A 290 -7.32 -10.75 15.55
C PRO A 290 -5.88 -11.23 15.38
N PRO A 291 -5.08 -10.58 14.52
CA PRO A 291 -3.70 -10.97 14.30
C PRO A 291 -2.91 -10.93 15.61
N ALA A 292 -1.96 -11.86 15.77
CA ALA A 292 -1.07 -11.92 16.93
C ALA A 292 0.38 -11.60 16.51
N GLY A 293 1.12 -10.92 17.39
CA GLY A 293 2.53 -10.62 17.18
C GLY A 293 2.80 -9.71 15.98
N ASP A 294 3.80 -10.04 15.17
CA ASP A 294 4.28 -9.27 14.01
C ASP A 294 3.49 -9.53 12.71
N GLY A 295 2.35 -10.23 12.80
CA GLY A 295 1.51 -10.56 11.65
C GLY A 295 1.89 -11.85 10.92
N ARG A 296 2.89 -12.62 11.39
CA ARG A 296 3.18 -13.98 10.87
C ARG A 296 2.25 -15.05 11.44
N ARG A 297 1.50 -14.74 12.49
CA ARG A 297 0.59 -15.67 13.16
C ARG A 297 -0.85 -15.39 12.76
N ARG A 298 -1.45 -16.36 12.10
CA ARG A 298 -2.86 -16.33 11.72
C ARG A 298 -3.64 -17.33 12.55
N ARG A 299 -4.79 -16.92 13.08
CA ARG A 299 -5.65 -17.75 13.92
C ARG A 299 -7.06 -17.78 13.35
N LEU A 300 -7.58 -18.97 13.09
CA LEU A 300 -8.84 -19.20 12.40
C LEU A 300 -9.73 -20.10 13.26
N VAL A 301 -11.05 -19.89 13.21
CA VAL A 301 -12.04 -20.78 13.80
C VAL A 301 -12.88 -21.33 12.66
N VAL A 302 -13.04 -22.65 12.57
CA VAL A 302 -13.83 -23.30 11.53
C VAL A 302 -14.82 -24.24 12.18
N LEU A 303 -16.11 -24.03 11.89
CA LEU A 303 -17.21 -24.84 12.40
C LEU A 303 -17.94 -25.53 11.26
N ALA A 304 -18.28 -26.81 11.43
CA ALA A 304 -19.22 -27.50 10.55
C ALA A 304 -20.23 -28.32 11.38
N ASP A 305 -21.29 -28.77 10.72
CA ASP A 305 -22.18 -29.78 11.26
C ASP A 305 -21.40 -31.09 11.48
N ALA A 306 -21.68 -31.83 12.55
CA ALA A 306 -21.03 -33.11 12.85
C ALA A 306 -21.16 -34.14 11.72
N ARG A 307 -22.20 -34.04 10.88
CA ARG A 307 -22.39 -34.91 9.71
C ARG A 307 -21.43 -34.61 8.55
N ASP A 308 -20.82 -33.43 8.52
CA ASP A 308 -19.89 -32.99 7.47
C ASP A 308 -18.41 -33.13 7.91
N GLU A 309 -18.13 -33.90 8.95
CA GLU A 309 -16.80 -34.05 9.54
C GLU A 309 -15.72 -34.51 8.54
N ASP A 310 -16.00 -35.51 7.70
CA ASP A 310 -15.06 -35.99 6.70
C ASP A 310 -14.72 -34.91 5.65
N ARG A 311 -15.73 -34.12 5.27
CA ARG A 311 -15.54 -32.99 4.35
C ARG A 311 -14.73 -31.88 4.99
N LEU A 312 -14.99 -31.61 6.27
CA LEU A 312 -14.23 -30.65 7.06
C LEU A 312 -12.76 -31.08 7.19
N SER A 313 -12.49 -32.32 7.55
CA SER A 313 -11.13 -32.88 7.61
C SER A 313 -10.43 -32.82 6.25
N ALA A 314 -11.11 -33.18 5.16
CA ALA A 314 -10.59 -33.07 3.81
C ALA A 314 -10.26 -31.62 3.40
N LEU A 315 -10.99 -30.64 3.92
CA LEU A 315 -10.80 -29.22 3.66
C LEU A 315 -9.62 -28.66 4.45
N VAL A 316 -9.51 -28.97 5.75
CA VAL A 316 -8.59 -28.28 6.69
C VAL A 316 -7.35 -29.09 7.08
N TRP A 317 -7.35 -30.42 6.88
CA TRP A 317 -6.29 -31.31 7.36
C TRP A 317 -5.78 -32.28 6.29
N SER A 318 -6.54 -33.34 5.99
CA SER A 318 -6.11 -34.43 5.11
C SER A 318 -7.29 -35.32 4.70
N ARG A 319 -7.14 -35.98 3.54
CA ARG A 319 -7.95 -37.11 3.07
C ARG A 319 -7.29 -38.47 3.36
N GLY A 320 -6.35 -38.50 4.29
CA GLY A 320 -5.51 -39.66 4.57
C GLY A 320 -4.30 -39.79 3.65
N GLY A 321 -4.05 -38.84 2.74
CA GLY A 321 -2.86 -38.81 1.90
C GLY A 321 -1.75 -37.92 2.45
N THR A 322 -0.63 -37.89 1.74
CA THR A 322 0.45 -36.93 1.98
C THR A 322 0.20 -35.56 1.35
N GLU A 323 -0.88 -35.38 0.61
CA GLU A 323 -1.19 -34.10 -0.05
C GLU A 323 -1.54 -33.00 0.96
N LEU A 324 -1.40 -31.74 0.54
CA LEU A 324 -1.98 -30.61 1.27
C LEU A 324 -3.50 -30.59 1.09
N SER A 325 -4.22 -30.21 2.15
CA SER A 325 -5.66 -29.92 2.01
C SER A 325 -5.87 -28.64 1.21
N PRO A 326 -7.03 -28.45 0.56
CA PRO A 326 -7.31 -27.23 -0.21
C PRO A 326 -7.17 -25.95 0.62
N LEU A 327 -7.64 -25.93 1.88
CA LEU A 327 -7.46 -24.76 2.75
C LEU A 327 -5.99 -24.57 3.14
N THR A 328 -5.24 -25.65 3.38
CA THR A 328 -3.80 -25.55 3.69
C THR A 328 -3.03 -24.96 2.51
N GLN A 329 -3.34 -25.40 1.29
CA GLN A 329 -2.74 -24.89 0.06
C GLN A 329 -3.07 -23.41 -0.15
N TYR A 330 -4.33 -23.02 0.06
CA TYR A 330 -4.73 -21.61 0.07
C TYR A 330 -3.90 -20.78 1.06
N LEU A 331 -3.83 -21.24 2.32
CA LEU A 331 -3.16 -20.52 3.40
C LEU A 331 -1.64 -20.41 3.18
N LEU A 332 -1.03 -21.42 2.56
CA LEU A 332 0.36 -21.37 2.13
C LEU A 332 0.58 -20.22 1.15
N HIS A 333 -0.25 -20.12 0.10
CA HIS A 333 -0.10 -19.06 -0.89
C HIS A 333 -0.41 -17.67 -0.31
N ALA A 334 -1.41 -17.55 0.56
CA ALA A 334 -1.67 -16.32 1.31
C ALA A 334 -0.47 -15.90 2.15
N ALA A 335 0.19 -16.86 2.83
CA ALA A 335 1.39 -16.62 3.61
C ALA A 335 2.58 -16.19 2.74
N LYS A 336 2.75 -16.79 1.55
CA LYS A 336 3.78 -16.37 0.57
C LYS A 336 3.57 -14.92 0.15
N ALA A 337 2.36 -14.53 -0.27
CA ALA A 337 2.07 -13.15 -0.66
C ALA A 337 2.34 -12.14 0.48
N ALA A 338 2.00 -12.50 1.72
CA ALA A 338 2.29 -11.68 2.89
C ALA A 338 3.79 -11.59 3.20
N TYR A 339 4.56 -12.65 2.93
CA TYR A 339 6.02 -12.66 3.05
C TYR A 339 6.67 -11.72 2.04
N GLU A 340 6.27 -11.78 0.77
CA GLU A 340 6.80 -10.88 -0.26
C GLU A 340 6.50 -9.41 0.04
N ARG A 341 5.32 -9.11 0.59
CA ARG A 341 5.00 -7.76 1.08
C ARG A 341 6.01 -7.27 2.11
N ARG A 342 6.32 -8.10 3.12
CA ARG A 342 7.27 -7.75 4.18
C ARG A 342 8.69 -7.57 3.63
N ALA A 343 9.11 -8.46 2.72
CA ALA A 343 10.41 -8.36 2.06
C ALA A 343 10.54 -7.03 1.28
N ARG A 344 9.49 -6.66 0.54
CA ARG A 344 9.39 -5.36 -0.14
C ARG A 344 9.45 -4.20 0.85
N ASP A 345 8.61 -4.22 1.89
CA ASP A 345 8.48 -3.11 2.83
C ASP A 345 9.78 -2.85 3.61
N ALA A 346 10.51 -3.91 3.96
CA ALA A 346 11.83 -3.82 4.58
C ALA A 346 12.86 -3.09 3.71
N MET A 347 12.66 -3.10 2.39
CA MET A 347 13.58 -2.51 1.42
C MET A 347 13.08 -1.21 0.79
N ALA A 348 11.84 -0.81 1.09
CA ALA A 348 11.13 0.29 0.44
C ALA A 348 11.93 1.60 0.39
N ALA A 349 12.64 1.93 1.48
CA ALA A 349 13.42 3.16 1.61
C ALA A 349 14.71 3.20 0.77
N ARG A 350 15.18 2.05 0.26
CA ARG A 350 16.46 1.90 -0.45
C ARG A 350 16.31 1.21 -1.81
N LEU A 351 15.07 1.08 -2.31
CA LEU A 351 14.77 0.38 -3.57
C LEU A 351 15.62 0.85 -4.76
N THR A 352 15.93 2.15 -4.83
CA THR A 352 16.73 2.73 -5.90
C THR A 352 18.23 2.46 -5.78
N ASP A 353 18.69 2.07 -4.59
CA ASP A 353 20.11 1.81 -4.30
C ASP A 353 20.47 0.32 -4.46
N LEU A 354 19.47 -0.54 -4.59
CA LEU A 354 19.66 -1.97 -4.76
C LEU A 354 20.12 -2.29 -6.18
N PRO A 355 21.18 -3.09 -6.34
CA PRO A 355 21.50 -3.68 -7.64
C PRO A 355 20.34 -4.58 -8.08
N ASP A 356 20.02 -4.56 -9.37
CA ASP A 356 18.98 -5.39 -10.00
C ASP A 356 17.57 -5.25 -9.38
N ALA A 357 17.29 -4.11 -8.73
CA ALA A 357 16.02 -3.84 -8.06
C ALA A 357 14.78 -4.08 -8.95
N ASP A 358 14.87 -3.76 -10.25
CA ASP A 358 13.75 -4.00 -11.19
C ASP A 358 13.50 -5.51 -11.42
N GLN A 359 14.56 -6.32 -11.53
CA GLN A 359 14.45 -7.77 -11.68
C GLN A 359 13.99 -8.42 -10.38
N TRP A 360 14.47 -7.93 -9.24
CA TRP A 360 14.00 -8.39 -7.94
C TRP A 360 12.51 -8.09 -7.73
N LEU A 361 12.07 -6.87 -8.00
CA LEU A 361 10.65 -6.47 -7.92
C LEU A 361 9.77 -7.21 -8.94
N GLU A 362 10.32 -7.55 -10.13
CA GLU A 362 9.65 -8.44 -11.09
C GLU A 362 9.43 -9.83 -10.50
N GLY A 363 10.47 -10.45 -9.95
CA GLY A 363 10.37 -11.76 -9.32
C GLY A 363 9.40 -11.77 -8.13
N LEU A 364 9.35 -10.70 -7.32
CA LEU A 364 8.33 -10.53 -6.29
C LEU A 364 6.92 -10.44 -6.89
N GLY A 365 6.77 -9.71 -7.99
CA GLY A 365 5.50 -9.58 -8.71
C GLY A 365 4.99 -10.94 -9.20
N ASP A 366 5.83 -11.70 -9.88
CA ASP A 366 5.52 -13.04 -10.39
C ASP A 366 5.13 -13.98 -9.23
N ALA A 367 5.89 -13.96 -8.13
CA ALA A 367 5.61 -14.78 -6.96
C ALA A 367 4.24 -14.44 -6.32
N VAL A 368 3.90 -13.15 -6.22
CA VAL A 368 2.61 -12.69 -5.67
C VAL A 368 1.45 -13.03 -6.62
N GLU A 369 1.64 -12.89 -7.92
CA GLU A 369 0.63 -13.25 -8.92
C GLU A 369 0.34 -14.75 -8.92
N ILE A 370 1.39 -15.59 -8.97
CA ILE A 370 1.26 -17.04 -8.86
C ILE A 370 0.57 -17.43 -7.55
N ALA A 371 0.94 -16.79 -6.43
CA ALA A 371 0.29 -17.02 -5.15
C ALA A 371 -1.19 -16.64 -5.18
N ARG A 372 -1.55 -15.50 -5.77
CA ARG A 372 -2.94 -15.05 -5.91
C ARG A 372 -3.77 -16.02 -6.75
N ASP A 373 -3.24 -16.45 -7.87
CA ASP A 373 -3.95 -17.33 -8.79
C ASP A 373 -4.11 -18.73 -8.18
N ASN A 374 -3.09 -19.24 -7.48
CA ASN A 374 -3.18 -20.48 -6.73
C ASN A 374 -4.14 -20.38 -5.52
N MET A 375 -4.27 -19.21 -4.88
CA MET A 375 -5.31 -18.97 -3.87
C MET A 375 -6.70 -19.11 -4.50
N ALA A 376 -6.97 -18.44 -5.62
CA ALA A 376 -8.25 -18.54 -6.31
C ALA A 376 -8.55 -19.98 -6.76
N GLU A 377 -7.55 -20.66 -7.31
CA GLU A 377 -7.67 -22.06 -7.72
C GLU A 377 -7.90 -23.01 -6.54
N SER A 378 -7.23 -22.80 -5.41
CA SER A 378 -7.44 -23.60 -4.19
C SER A 378 -8.88 -23.50 -3.68
N LEU A 379 -9.46 -22.29 -3.74
CA LEU A 379 -10.88 -22.07 -3.40
C LEU A 379 -11.79 -22.80 -4.40
N ARG A 380 -11.50 -22.70 -5.70
CA ARG A 380 -12.27 -23.39 -6.74
C ARG A 380 -12.22 -24.91 -6.60
N VAL A 381 -11.05 -25.49 -6.35
CA VAL A 381 -10.84 -26.94 -6.11
C VAL A 381 -11.56 -27.39 -4.83
N ALA A 382 -11.64 -26.52 -3.83
CA ALA A 382 -12.43 -26.76 -2.61
C ALA A 382 -13.95 -26.68 -2.83
N GLY A 383 -14.41 -26.33 -4.04
CA GLY A 383 -15.83 -26.15 -4.35
C GLY A 383 -16.42 -24.86 -3.76
N LEU A 384 -15.57 -23.87 -3.47
CA LEU A 384 -15.95 -22.61 -2.87
C LEU A 384 -16.11 -21.55 -3.95
N ALA A 385 -17.18 -20.76 -3.88
CA ALA A 385 -17.33 -19.58 -4.71
C ALA A 385 -16.29 -18.51 -4.34
N GLU A 386 -15.97 -17.61 -5.28
CA GLU A 386 -15.12 -16.46 -4.95
C GLU A 386 -15.77 -15.64 -3.81
N PRO A 387 -15.03 -15.41 -2.70
CA PRO A 387 -15.60 -14.81 -1.51
C PRO A 387 -15.91 -13.33 -1.76
N ALA A 388 -17.18 -12.94 -1.57
CA ALA A 388 -17.59 -11.54 -1.66
C ALA A 388 -17.10 -10.68 -0.47
N GLY A 389 -16.62 -11.31 0.61
CA GLY A 389 -16.14 -10.64 1.82
C GLY A 389 -15.45 -11.60 2.80
N GLY A 390 -14.93 -11.05 3.90
CA GLY A 390 -14.22 -11.80 4.94
C GLY A 390 -12.74 -12.06 4.62
N PRO A 391 -12.05 -12.90 5.43
CA PRO A 391 -10.59 -13.06 5.40
C PRO A 391 -9.99 -13.43 4.05
N PHE A 392 -10.67 -14.26 3.24
CA PHE A 392 -10.15 -14.65 1.93
C PHE A 392 -10.26 -13.55 0.88
N ALA A 393 -11.36 -12.78 0.90
CA ALA A 393 -11.50 -11.61 0.04
C ALA A 393 -10.45 -10.55 0.40
N ALA A 394 -10.18 -10.37 1.69
CA ALA A 394 -9.13 -9.48 2.18
C ALA A 394 -7.72 -9.91 1.70
N ASP A 395 -7.41 -11.21 1.72
CA ASP A 395 -6.13 -11.73 1.23
C ASP A 395 -5.95 -11.50 -0.28
N LEU A 396 -6.97 -11.83 -1.08
CA LEU A 396 -6.97 -11.61 -2.53
C LEU A 396 -6.85 -10.11 -2.87
N ALA A 397 -7.59 -9.25 -2.16
CA ALA A 397 -7.50 -7.80 -2.31
C ALA A 397 -6.13 -7.25 -1.90
N ALA A 398 -5.53 -7.79 -0.84
CA ALA A 398 -4.19 -7.41 -0.39
C ALA A 398 -3.12 -7.80 -1.42
N ALA A 399 -3.20 -9.01 -1.99
CA ALA A 399 -2.32 -9.45 -3.07
C ALA A 399 -2.47 -8.56 -4.32
N ALA A 400 -3.71 -8.25 -4.72
CA ALA A 400 -3.98 -7.35 -5.85
C ALA A 400 -3.44 -5.93 -5.61
N THR A 401 -3.54 -5.44 -4.38
CA THR A 401 -2.98 -4.15 -3.97
C THR A 401 -1.46 -4.15 -4.01
N LEU A 402 -0.83 -5.23 -3.54
CA LEU A 402 0.61 -5.41 -3.60
C LEU A 402 1.12 -5.44 -5.03
N LEU A 403 0.45 -6.14 -5.96
CA LEU A 403 0.83 -6.16 -7.38
C LEU A 403 0.85 -4.75 -7.99
N ARG A 404 -0.17 -3.93 -7.70
CA ARG A 404 -0.19 -2.52 -8.14
C ARG A 404 0.96 -1.72 -7.53
N GLN A 405 1.29 -1.98 -6.26
CA GLN A 405 2.40 -1.32 -5.58
C GLN A 405 3.75 -1.73 -6.18
N LEU A 406 3.95 -3.02 -6.46
CA LEU A 406 5.18 -3.53 -7.10
C LEU A 406 5.33 -2.95 -8.52
N GLU A 407 4.25 -2.81 -9.29
CA GLU A 407 4.31 -2.14 -10.60
C GLU A 407 4.65 -0.65 -10.47
N PHE A 408 4.15 0.03 -9.43
CA PHE A 408 4.55 1.40 -9.11
C PHE A 408 6.04 1.48 -8.78
N ASP A 409 6.54 0.60 -7.90
CA ASP A 409 7.93 0.56 -7.46
C ASP A 409 8.87 0.22 -8.63
N ARG A 410 8.51 -0.74 -9.48
CA ARG A 410 9.26 -1.05 -10.72
C ARG A 410 9.33 0.15 -11.64
N ARG A 411 8.22 0.87 -11.85
CA ARG A 411 8.24 2.11 -12.63
C ARG A 411 9.09 3.20 -11.98
N HIS A 412 9.13 3.26 -10.65
CA HIS A 412 9.98 4.19 -9.91
C HIS A 412 11.46 3.84 -10.05
N VAL A 413 11.84 2.57 -9.87
CA VAL A 413 13.19 2.04 -10.07
C VAL A 413 13.63 2.21 -11.51
N ARG A 414 12.82 1.80 -12.50
CA ARG A 414 13.12 2.00 -13.92
C ARG A 414 13.29 3.47 -14.27
N ARG A 415 12.45 4.37 -13.74
CA ARG A 415 12.65 5.81 -13.94
C ARG A 415 13.93 6.31 -13.29
N SER A 416 14.30 5.81 -12.12
CA SER A 416 15.54 6.18 -11.43
C SER A 416 16.77 5.62 -12.16
N ALA A 417 16.70 4.40 -12.67
CA ALA A 417 17.72 3.76 -13.49
C ALA A 417 17.84 4.42 -14.86
N VAL A 418 16.72 4.80 -15.50
CA VAL A 418 16.69 5.62 -16.73
C VAL A 418 17.20 7.03 -16.44
N ARG A 419 17.00 7.60 -15.26
CA ARG A 419 17.60 8.89 -14.86
C ARG A 419 19.10 8.78 -14.59
N ALA A 420 19.57 7.60 -14.14
CA ALA A 420 20.98 7.28 -13.96
C ALA A 420 21.69 6.90 -15.28
N THR A 421 21.00 6.25 -16.23
CA THR A 421 21.53 5.84 -17.55
C THR A 421 21.28 6.87 -18.65
N ALA A 422 20.25 7.71 -18.54
CA ALA A 422 20.08 8.96 -19.29
C ALA A 422 20.87 10.11 -18.67
N GLY A 423 21.99 9.77 -18.01
CA GLY A 423 23.07 10.69 -17.75
C GLY A 423 23.61 11.20 -19.10
N THR A 424 22.95 12.22 -19.65
CA THR A 424 23.72 13.36 -20.12
C THR A 424 24.70 13.67 -18.99
N ASN A 425 25.99 13.76 -19.29
CA ASN A 425 27.07 14.14 -18.37
C ASN A 425 26.91 15.59 -17.83
N ARG A 426 25.67 16.05 -17.68
CA ARG A 426 25.22 17.40 -17.40
C ARG A 426 24.48 17.39 -16.07
N PRO A 427 24.96 18.14 -15.06
CA PRO A 427 24.38 18.16 -13.72
C PRO A 427 22.88 18.50 -13.72
N LEU A 428 22.16 18.06 -12.68
CA LEU A 428 20.72 18.27 -12.56
C LEU A 428 20.38 19.77 -12.40
N PRO A 429 19.29 20.28 -13.01
CA PRO A 429 18.91 21.68 -12.86
C PRO A 429 18.47 22.00 -11.44
N THR A 430 18.96 23.13 -10.92
CA THR A 430 18.67 23.63 -9.57
C THR A 430 17.78 24.88 -9.59
N ILE A 431 17.63 25.52 -10.76
CA ILE A 431 16.81 26.71 -10.96
C ILE A 431 15.78 26.47 -12.08
N GLY A 432 14.52 26.76 -11.80
CA GLY A 432 13.45 26.86 -12.78
C GLY A 432 13.24 28.30 -13.22
N LEU A 433 13.26 28.56 -14.52
CA LEU A 433 12.93 29.86 -15.12
C LEU A 433 11.57 29.73 -15.81
N VAL A 434 10.64 30.61 -15.46
CA VAL A 434 9.27 30.61 -16.00
C VAL A 434 9.00 31.93 -16.69
N THR A 435 8.52 31.86 -17.92
CA THR A 435 8.11 33.00 -18.76
C THR A 435 6.69 32.80 -19.28
N ALA A 436 5.92 33.87 -19.45
CA ALA A 436 4.52 33.82 -19.86
C ALA A 436 4.30 34.07 -21.36
N LEU A 437 5.15 34.89 -22.00
CA LEU A 437 5.01 35.31 -23.40
C LEU A 437 6.18 34.85 -24.28
N PRO A 438 5.98 34.69 -25.60
CA PRO A 438 7.05 34.30 -26.53
C PRO A 438 8.25 35.25 -26.53
N GLU A 439 8.03 36.57 -26.42
CA GLU A 439 9.13 37.54 -26.32
C GLU A 439 9.95 37.39 -25.03
N GLU A 440 9.30 37.04 -23.91
CA GLU A 440 9.97 36.77 -22.63
C GLU A 440 10.81 35.50 -22.71
N PHE A 441 10.24 34.44 -23.28
CA PHE A 441 10.95 33.18 -23.50
C PHE A 441 12.15 33.36 -24.43
N ALA A 442 11.97 34.06 -25.55
CA ALA A 442 13.04 34.33 -26.51
C ALA A 442 14.16 35.17 -25.90
N ALA A 443 13.83 36.23 -25.14
CA ALA A 443 14.81 37.04 -24.44
C ALA A 443 15.62 36.25 -23.41
N MET A 444 14.94 35.44 -22.59
CA MET A 444 15.61 34.61 -21.60
C MET A 444 16.48 33.55 -22.29
N LEU A 445 15.97 32.86 -23.31
CA LEU A 445 16.69 31.83 -24.05
C LEU A 445 17.99 32.35 -24.69
N ALA A 446 17.98 33.56 -25.25
CA ALA A 446 19.16 34.19 -25.86
C ALA A 446 20.28 34.49 -24.84
N LEU A 447 19.95 34.57 -23.55
CA LEU A 447 20.91 34.81 -22.47
C LEU A 447 21.28 33.53 -21.71
N LEU A 448 20.92 32.36 -22.22
CA LEU A 448 21.28 31.07 -21.63
C LEU A 448 22.37 30.37 -22.43
N ASP A 449 23.30 29.71 -21.73
CA ASP A 449 24.40 29.01 -22.37
C ASP A 449 24.03 27.54 -22.66
N GLY A 450 24.27 27.09 -23.89
CA GLY A 450 24.08 25.67 -24.28
C GLY A 450 22.64 25.18 -24.10
N ALA A 451 21.65 26.01 -24.47
CA ALA A 451 20.25 25.67 -24.36
C ALA A 451 19.85 24.53 -25.31
N ALA A 452 19.25 23.47 -24.76
CA ALA A 452 18.81 22.31 -25.52
C ALA A 452 17.39 21.91 -25.13
N GLY A 453 16.61 21.45 -26.13
CA GLY A 453 15.28 20.88 -25.90
C GLY A 453 15.34 19.69 -24.95
N THR A 454 14.39 19.63 -24.01
CA THR A 454 14.23 18.47 -23.13
C THR A 454 12.74 18.17 -22.99
N ALA A 455 12.34 16.98 -23.41
CA ALA A 455 11.01 16.44 -23.17
C ALA A 455 11.04 15.60 -21.89
N VAL A 456 10.04 15.78 -21.02
CA VAL A 456 9.87 14.97 -19.81
C VAL A 456 8.67 14.06 -20.00
N ALA A 457 8.85 12.76 -19.78
CA ALA A 457 7.79 11.79 -19.98
C ALA A 457 6.55 12.14 -19.16
N ARG A 458 5.38 12.18 -19.81
CA ARG A 458 4.07 12.53 -19.22
C ARG A 458 3.97 13.98 -18.72
N ASP A 459 4.91 14.85 -19.09
CA ASP A 459 4.73 16.28 -19.01
C ASP A 459 4.54 16.83 -20.42
N ARG A 460 3.52 17.68 -20.60
CA ARG A 460 3.25 18.32 -21.89
C ARG A 460 3.98 19.65 -22.03
N ALA A 461 4.55 20.16 -20.95
CA ALA A 461 5.37 21.36 -20.98
C ALA A 461 6.65 21.11 -21.77
N GLU A 462 7.01 22.08 -22.61
CA GLU A 462 8.30 22.10 -23.28
C GLU A 462 9.34 22.78 -22.40
N TYR A 463 10.45 22.08 -22.18
CA TYR A 463 11.56 22.62 -21.41
C TYR A 463 12.78 22.87 -22.28
N ARG A 464 13.56 23.88 -21.91
CA ARG A 464 14.93 24.10 -22.41
C ARG A 464 15.89 23.99 -21.24
N ARG A 465 16.80 23.01 -21.27
CA ARG A 465 17.88 22.91 -20.28
C ARG A 465 19.07 23.72 -20.75
N ALA A 466 19.61 24.53 -19.87
CA ALA A 466 20.72 25.41 -20.17
C ALA A 466 21.58 25.67 -18.91
N THR A 467 22.64 26.46 -19.07
CA THR A 467 23.48 26.90 -17.95
C THR A 467 23.56 28.42 -17.85
N VAL A 468 23.81 28.89 -16.64
CA VAL A 468 24.15 30.28 -16.32
C VAL A 468 25.38 30.25 -15.40
N PRO A 469 26.41 31.07 -15.59
CA PRO A 469 27.55 31.14 -14.68
C PRO A 469 27.09 31.45 -13.26
N SER A 470 27.90 31.05 -12.28
CA SER A 470 27.77 31.48 -10.89
C SER A 470 29.02 32.30 -10.53
N VAL A 471 29.13 32.74 -9.27
CA VAL A 471 30.37 33.36 -8.77
C VAL A 471 31.59 32.42 -8.83
N ASP A 472 31.38 31.11 -8.99
CA ASP A 472 32.41 30.12 -9.25
C ASP A 472 32.31 29.65 -10.72
N PRO A 473 33.20 30.12 -11.61
CA PRO A 473 33.16 29.78 -13.04
C PRO A 473 33.25 28.28 -13.33
N ALA A 474 33.83 27.49 -12.43
CA ALA A 474 33.91 26.04 -12.58
C ALA A 474 32.59 25.32 -12.25
N ARG A 475 31.64 26.02 -11.61
CA ARG A 475 30.35 25.48 -11.18
C ARG A 475 29.21 26.40 -11.63
N PRO A 476 28.87 26.40 -12.93
CA PRO A 476 27.69 27.13 -13.41
C PRO A 476 26.42 26.54 -12.82
N HIS A 477 25.38 27.36 -12.75
CA HIS A 477 24.02 26.94 -12.48
C HIS A 477 23.45 26.14 -13.65
N GLU A 478 22.85 25.00 -13.33
CA GLU A 478 22.01 24.26 -14.27
C GLU A 478 20.57 24.78 -14.14
N VAL A 479 20.02 25.25 -15.26
CA VAL A 479 18.70 25.87 -15.30
C VAL A 479 17.77 25.13 -16.25
N VAL A 480 16.48 25.22 -15.95
CA VAL A 480 15.43 24.75 -16.85
C VAL A 480 14.44 25.89 -17.13
N LEU A 481 14.30 26.26 -18.39
CA LEU A 481 13.38 27.31 -18.86
C LEU A 481 12.10 26.69 -19.42
N THR A 482 10.95 27.28 -19.11
CA THR A 482 9.64 26.91 -19.67
C THR A 482 8.81 28.15 -20.02
N LEU A 483 7.93 27.98 -21.01
CA LEU A 483 6.93 28.96 -21.43
C LEU A 483 5.54 28.49 -20.98
N LEU A 484 4.78 29.38 -20.35
CA LEU A 484 3.39 29.09 -20.00
C LEU A 484 2.54 28.86 -21.25
N ALA A 485 1.59 27.91 -21.17
CA ALA A 485 0.61 27.70 -22.25
C ALA A 485 -0.42 28.84 -22.32
N GLU A 486 -0.75 29.43 -21.18
CA GLU A 486 -1.65 30.57 -21.02
C GLU A 486 -1.06 31.54 -19.99
N THR A 487 -1.40 32.83 -20.07
CA THR A 487 -1.03 33.84 -19.06
C THR A 487 -1.96 33.78 -17.87
N GLY A 488 -1.55 34.29 -16.71
CA GLY A 488 -2.37 34.25 -15.48
C GLY A 488 -1.81 33.34 -14.40
N ASN A 489 -2.32 33.45 -13.17
CA ASN A 489 -1.65 32.79 -12.05
C ASN A 489 -1.99 31.31 -11.94
N ASP A 490 -3.15 30.90 -12.42
CA ASP A 490 -3.51 29.48 -12.48
C ASP A 490 -2.55 28.72 -13.41
N ALA A 491 -2.29 29.29 -14.60
CA ALA A 491 -1.32 28.73 -15.54
C ALA A 491 0.10 28.75 -14.98
N ALA A 492 0.49 29.84 -14.31
CA ALA A 492 1.79 29.94 -13.66
C ALA A 492 1.98 28.92 -12.52
N ALA A 493 0.97 28.76 -11.67
CA ALA A 493 0.98 27.76 -10.59
C ALA A 493 1.04 26.35 -11.16
N HIS A 494 0.28 26.06 -12.22
CA HIS A 494 0.31 24.78 -12.91
C HIS A 494 1.68 24.48 -13.49
N ALA A 495 2.29 25.43 -14.21
CA ALA A 495 3.61 25.27 -14.79
C ALA A 495 4.70 25.11 -13.72
N ALA A 496 4.63 25.85 -12.61
CA ALA A 496 5.57 25.70 -11.50
C ALA A 496 5.46 24.31 -10.85
N ALA A 497 4.25 23.83 -10.57
CA ALA A 497 4.02 22.50 -10.02
C ALA A 497 4.51 21.40 -10.98
N HIS A 498 4.28 21.57 -12.29
CA HIS A 498 4.79 20.66 -13.32
C HIS A 498 6.31 20.67 -13.39
N LEU A 499 6.94 21.84 -13.40
CA LEU A 499 8.39 22.02 -13.44
C LEU A 499 9.04 21.34 -12.24
N VAL A 500 8.53 21.56 -11.04
CA VAL A 500 9.04 20.96 -9.80
C VAL A 500 8.88 19.44 -9.81
N ARG A 501 7.74 18.94 -10.27
CA ARG A 501 7.50 17.49 -10.39
C ARG A 501 8.44 16.84 -11.40
N SER A 502 8.68 17.51 -12.53
CA SER A 502 9.52 17.05 -13.62
C SER A 502 11.02 17.17 -13.30
N PHE A 503 11.39 18.18 -12.50
CA PHE A 503 12.75 18.44 -12.04
C PHE A 503 12.80 18.62 -10.52
N PRO A 504 12.73 17.54 -9.72
CA PRO A 504 12.73 17.61 -8.25
C PRO A 504 13.99 18.23 -7.63
N SER A 505 15.07 18.38 -8.41
CA SER A 505 16.32 19.02 -7.99
C SER A 505 16.23 20.55 -7.97
N VAL A 506 15.20 21.14 -8.59
CA VAL A 506 14.97 22.59 -8.60
C VAL A 506 14.60 23.06 -7.20
N ASP A 507 15.38 24.04 -6.71
CA ASP A 507 15.20 24.66 -5.40
C ASP A 507 14.67 26.10 -5.50
N GLN A 508 15.02 26.80 -6.60
CA GLN A 508 14.66 28.19 -6.83
C GLN A 508 13.83 28.31 -8.11
N ILE A 509 12.68 28.98 -8.05
CA ILE A 509 11.82 29.27 -9.20
C ILE A 509 11.79 30.77 -9.46
N VAL A 510 12.21 31.23 -10.64
CA VAL A 510 12.23 32.65 -11.00
C VAL A 510 11.21 32.91 -12.10
N MET A 511 10.23 33.76 -11.80
CA MET A 511 9.34 34.34 -12.82
C MET A 511 10.04 35.51 -13.49
N VAL A 512 10.18 35.42 -14.81
CA VAL A 512 10.81 36.44 -15.65
C VAL A 512 9.79 36.89 -16.67
N GLY A 513 9.57 38.19 -16.79
CA GLY A 513 8.67 38.69 -17.82
C GLY A 513 8.43 40.19 -17.75
N ILE A 514 7.33 40.62 -18.34
CA ILE A 514 6.93 42.03 -18.38
C ILE A 514 5.83 42.34 -17.37
N ALA A 515 5.64 43.61 -17.06
CA ALA A 515 4.60 44.10 -16.16
C ALA A 515 4.19 45.53 -16.51
N ALA A 516 3.04 45.94 -15.96
CA ALA A 516 2.63 47.33 -15.92
C ALA A 516 3.37 48.07 -14.81
N GLY A 517 4.03 49.19 -15.14
CA GLY A 517 4.74 50.03 -14.18
C GLY A 517 3.80 50.97 -13.42
N VAL A 518 4.15 51.30 -12.18
CA VAL A 518 3.44 52.31 -11.39
C VAL A 518 4.21 53.64 -11.46
N PRO A 519 3.76 54.61 -12.27
CA PRO A 519 4.46 55.87 -12.42
C PRO A 519 4.24 56.77 -11.19
N ALA A 520 5.29 57.46 -10.74
CA ALA A 520 5.23 58.38 -9.59
C ALA A 520 5.79 59.77 -9.95
N PRO A 521 5.16 60.55 -10.84
CA PRO A 521 5.74 61.80 -11.37
C PRO A 521 6.03 62.87 -10.30
N ARG A 522 5.40 62.77 -9.12
CA ARG A 522 5.64 63.66 -7.97
C ARG A 522 6.77 63.18 -7.05
N ASP A 523 7.23 61.95 -7.20
CA ASP A 523 8.36 61.36 -6.46
C ASP A 523 9.38 60.81 -7.46
N PRO A 524 10.35 61.63 -7.90
CA PRO A 524 11.29 61.24 -8.94
C PRO A 524 12.06 59.96 -8.63
N ALA A 525 12.41 59.69 -7.37
CA ALA A 525 13.15 58.50 -6.98
C ALA A 525 12.32 57.22 -7.15
N ALA A 526 11.01 57.32 -6.90
CA ALA A 526 10.01 56.27 -7.03
C ALA A 526 9.45 56.09 -8.46
N HIS A 527 9.73 57.03 -9.36
CA HIS A 527 9.08 57.10 -10.67
C HIS A 527 9.57 55.99 -11.59
N VAL A 528 8.70 55.04 -11.89
CA VAL A 528 8.94 53.93 -12.83
C VAL A 528 8.60 54.37 -14.26
N ARG A 529 9.45 54.02 -15.22
CA ARG A 529 9.29 54.30 -16.66
C ARG A 529 9.17 53.04 -17.52
N LEU A 530 8.76 53.19 -18.77
CA LEU A 530 8.84 52.10 -19.74
C LEU A 530 10.30 51.68 -19.97
N GLY A 531 10.53 50.37 -20.03
CA GLY A 531 11.85 49.79 -20.14
C GLY A 531 12.65 49.73 -18.82
N ASP A 532 12.09 50.17 -17.69
CA ASP A 532 12.71 49.94 -16.38
C ASP A 532 12.56 48.49 -15.92
N ILE A 533 13.30 48.13 -14.87
CA ILE A 533 13.26 46.82 -14.21
C ILE A 533 12.67 47.00 -12.81
N VAL A 534 11.67 46.20 -12.45
CA VAL A 534 11.14 46.09 -11.09
C VAL A 534 11.45 44.71 -10.53
N VAL A 535 12.10 44.70 -9.37
CA VAL A 535 12.56 43.50 -8.68
C VAL A 535 11.74 43.31 -7.41
N GLY A 536 11.14 42.12 -7.25
CA GLY A 536 10.22 41.80 -6.15
C GLY A 536 10.89 41.62 -4.77
N THR A 537 11.90 42.42 -4.43
CA THR A 537 12.66 42.29 -3.17
C THR A 537 11.79 42.51 -1.93
N TRP A 538 10.68 43.25 -2.03
CA TRP A 538 9.73 43.45 -0.93
C TRP A 538 8.51 42.52 -1.00
N ASN A 539 8.61 41.46 -1.81
CA ASN A 539 7.61 40.41 -2.03
C ASN A 539 6.51 40.76 -3.04
N VAL A 540 5.80 39.72 -3.47
CA VAL A 540 4.57 39.83 -4.24
C VAL A 540 3.38 40.08 -3.32
N VAL A 541 2.46 40.93 -3.77
CA VAL A 541 1.18 41.19 -3.10
C VAL A 541 0.04 40.61 -3.93
N ASP A 542 -0.57 39.56 -3.40
CA ASP A 542 -1.87 39.06 -3.88
C ASP A 542 -2.98 39.97 -3.32
N PHE A 543 -3.49 40.87 -4.18
CA PHE A 543 -4.53 41.84 -3.81
C PHE A 543 -5.94 41.42 -4.22
N ASP A 544 -6.11 40.24 -4.85
CA ASP A 544 -7.43 39.69 -5.18
C ASP A 544 -7.93 38.69 -4.11
N HIS A 545 -7.02 38.07 -3.34
CA HIS A 545 -7.39 37.08 -2.33
C HIS A 545 -7.78 37.73 -1.00
N VAL A 546 -8.94 38.38 -1.01
CA VAL A 546 -9.51 39.14 0.12
C VAL A 546 -10.81 38.51 0.62
N VAL A 547 -11.22 38.89 1.83
CA VAL A 547 -12.55 38.66 2.40
C VAL A 547 -13.27 39.99 2.42
N ASP A 548 -14.45 40.03 1.80
CA ASP A 548 -15.30 41.21 1.86
C ASP A 548 -15.87 41.38 3.27
N ARG A 549 -15.63 42.55 3.86
CA ARG A 549 -16.22 42.96 5.14
C ARG A 549 -16.91 44.29 5.00
N ALA A 550 -17.79 44.61 5.94
CA ALA A 550 -18.47 45.92 6.01
C ALA A 550 -17.47 47.09 6.14
N THR A 551 -16.28 46.83 6.69
CA THR A 551 -15.15 47.78 6.81
C THR A 551 -14.29 47.87 5.54
N GLY A 552 -14.60 47.10 4.50
CA GLY A 552 -13.84 46.96 3.27
C GLY A 552 -13.16 45.59 3.13
N PRO A 553 -12.53 45.31 1.98
CA PRO A 553 -11.86 44.04 1.75
C PRO A 553 -10.63 43.89 2.65
N GLU A 554 -10.54 42.78 3.36
CA GLU A 554 -9.40 42.43 4.21
C GLU A 554 -8.64 41.22 3.64
N ARG A 555 -7.32 41.19 3.80
CA ARG A 555 -6.51 40.09 3.28
C ARG A 555 -6.87 38.78 3.98
N ARG A 556 -7.20 37.74 3.22
CA ARG A 556 -7.61 36.44 3.79
C ARG A 556 -6.47 35.67 4.43
N GLN A 557 -5.27 35.74 3.84
CA GLN A 557 -4.10 34.98 4.26
C GLN A 557 -2.80 35.70 3.90
N GLU A 558 -1.75 35.46 4.67
CA GLU A 558 -0.42 35.94 4.32
C GLU A 558 0.08 35.23 3.05
N PHE A 559 0.72 35.99 2.17
CA PHE A 559 1.33 35.48 0.96
C PHE A 559 2.73 34.96 1.31
N PRO A 560 3.16 33.83 0.75
CA PRO A 560 4.48 33.26 1.03
C PRO A 560 5.61 34.26 0.86
N ARG A 561 6.74 34.02 1.51
CA ARG A 561 7.94 34.86 1.34
C ARG A 561 8.71 34.41 0.10
N ARG A 562 9.15 35.37 -0.72
CA ARG A 562 10.17 35.16 -1.75
C ARG A 562 11.51 34.68 -1.17
N SER A 563 12.34 34.09 -2.03
CA SER A 563 13.71 33.63 -1.79
C SER A 563 14.54 34.66 -1.03
N ALA A 564 15.06 34.25 0.14
CA ALA A 564 15.96 35.09 0.93
C ALA A 564 17.34 35.22 0.26
N LEU A 565 17.79 34.16 -0.41
CA LEU A 565 19.05 34.15 -1.15
C LEU A 565 19.03 35.19 -2.27
N LEU A 566 18.05 35.12 -3.17
CA LEU A 566 17.97 36.01 -4.33
C LEU A 566 17.77 37.46 -3.88
N ALA A 567 16.93 37.70 -2.86
CA ALA A 567 16.81 39.03 -2.24
C ALA A 567 18.14 39.55 -1.67
N GLY A 568 18.95 38.68 -1.05
CA GLY A 568 20.29 39.04 -0.59
C GLY A 568 21.24 39.38 -1.74
N ARG A 569 21.14 38.69 -2.88
CA ARG A 569 21.97 38.95 -4.07
C ARG A 569 21.59 40.23 -4.79
N VAL A 570 20.32 40.63 -4.78
CA VAL A 570 19.91 41.96 -5.27
C VAL A 570 20.60 43.07 -4.47
N LYS A 571 20.77 42.94 -3.15
CA LYS A 571 21.51 43.92 -2.35
C LYS A 571 22.99 44.01 -2.76
N MET A 572 23.61 42.89 -3.14
CA MET A 572 24.97 42.88 -3.65
C MET A 572 25.08 43.56 -5.00
N LEU A 573 24.12 43.33 -5.92
CA LEU A 573 24.06 44.05 -7.19
C LEU A 573 23.84 45.56 -6.99
N THR A 574 23.01 45.94 -6.00
CA THR A 574 22.80 47.35 -5.64
C THR A 574 24.08 47.98 -5.11
N ALA A 575 24.85 47.25 -4.29
CA ALA A 575 26.18 47.72 -3.84
C ALA A 575 27.16 47.86 -5.01
N GLY A 576 27.12 46.96 -5.99
CA GLY A 576 27.87 47.08 -7.25
C GLY A 576 27.44 48.29 -8.07
N GLU A 577 26.15 48.57 -8.16
CA GLU A 577 25.61 49.73 -8.89
C GLU A 577 26.14 51.05 -8.33
N LEU A 578 26.27 51.17 -7.01
CA LEU A 578 26.88 52.33 -6.34
C LEU A 578 28.37 52.49 -6.69
N ARG A 579 29.01 51.44 -7.19
CA ARG A 579 30.39 51.41 -7.71
C ARG A 579 30.45 51.45 -9.24
N ASP A 580 29.34 51.76 -9.89
CA ASP A 580 29.20 51.79 -11.35
C ASP A 580 29.27 50.40 -12.03
N GLU A 581 29.12 49.32 -11.27
CA GLU A 581 29.14 47.94 -11.75
C GLU A 581 27.71 47.48 -12.07
N ARG A 582 27.35 47.42 -13.37
CA ARG A 582 26.01 47.06 -13.85
C ARG A 582 26.05 45.93 -14.90
N PRO A 583 26.35 44.69 -14.48
CA PRO A 583 26.52 43.57 -15.41
C PRO A 583 25.31 43.32 -16.32
N TRP A 584 24.09 43.60 -15.85
CA TRP A 584 22.87 43.48 -16.65
C TRP A 584 22.86 44.40 -17.89
N GLU A 585 23.53 45.55 -17.87
CA GLU A 585 23.62 46.42 -19.05
C GLU A 585 24.45 45.76 -20.16
N ALA A 586 25.52 45.06 -19.81
CA ALA A 586 26.34 44.32 -20.78
C ALA A 586 25.59 43.13 -21.38
N HIS A 587 24.77 42.42 -20.58
CA HIS A 587 23.90 41.37 -21.09
C HIS A 587 22.81 41.93 -22.02
N LEU A 588 22.23 43.09 -21.67
CA LEU A 588 21.24 43.77 -22.50
C LEU A 588 21.84 44.21 -23.85
N ASP A 589 23.04 44.79 -23.84
CA ASP A 589 23.74 45.18 -25.07
C ASP A 589 23.99 43.99 -25.98
N ARG A 590 24.41 42.86 -25.40
CA ARG A 590 24.62 41.61 -26.14
C ARG A 590 23.32 41.10 -26.76
N LEU A 591 22.25 41.00 -25.96
CA LEU A 591 20.95 40.51 -26.42
C LEU A 591 20.40 41.39 -27.54
N THR A 592 20.43 42.71 -27.38
CA THR A 592 19.85 43.63 -28.38
C THR A 592 20.68 43.73 -29.66
N ALA A 593 21.99 43.49 -29.58
CA ALA A 593 22.84 43.33 -30.76
C ALA A 593 22.54 42.04 -31.53
N GLU A 594 22.25 40.94 -30.83
CA GLU A 594 21.87 39.66 -31.44
C GLU A 594 20.44 39.67 -31.99
N LEU A 595 19.51 40.23 -31.22
CA LEU A 595 18.09 40.29 -31.52
C LEU A 595 17.65 41.74 -31.75
N ALA A 596 17.84 42.23 -32.97
CA ALA A 596 17.53 43.63 -33.32
C ALA A 596 16.08 44.06 -33.01
N LEU A 597 15.13 43.13 -33.03
CA LEU A 597 13.72 43.39 -32.67
C LEU A 597 13.51 43.72 -31.18
N PHE A 598 14.52 43.49 -30.34
CA PHE A 598 14.51 43.76 -28.90
C PHE A 598 15.22 45.09 -28.58
N ALA A 599 15.69 45.83 -29.58
CA ALA A 599 16.29 47.14 -29.40
C ALA A 599 15.36 48.11 -28.64
N ARG A 600 15.95 49.02 -27.88
CA ARG A 600 15.21 50.04 -27.13
C ARG A 600 14.41 50.92 -28.09
N PRO A 601 13.09 51.10 -27.87
CA PRO A 601 12.32 52.09 -28.60
C PRO A 601 12.83 53.52 -28.35
N ASP A 602 12.45 54.46 -29.22
CA ASP A 602 12.77 55.87 -29.04
C ASP A 602 12.14 56.40 -27.74
N ASP A 603 12.87 57.17 -26.93
CA ASP A 603 12.37 57.68 -25.64
C ASP A 603 11.09 58.54 -25.79
N ARG A 604 10.76 59.06 -26.99
CA ARG A 604 9.52 59.80 -27.27
C ARG A 604 8.27 58.90 -27.27
N THR A 605 8.43 57.57 -27.35
CA THR A 605 7.33 56.62 -27.25
C THR A 605 7.05 56.19 -25.81
N ASP A 606 7.89 56.60 -24.85
CA ASP A 606 7.56 56.54 -23.42
C ASP A 606 6.63 57.73 -23.09
N VAL A 607 5.32 57.46 -23.18
CA VAL A 607 4.27 58.47 -22.98
C VAL A 607 3.44 58.10 -21.76
N LEU A 608 3.50 58.96 -20.74
CA LEU A 608 2.63 58.87 -19.57
C LEU A 608 1.42 59.80 -19.71
N PHE A 609 0.22 59.28 -19.51
CA PHE A 609 -1.01 60.07 -19.51
C PHE A 609 -1.48 60.42 -18.09
N SER A 610 -2.20 61.53 -17.95
CA SER A 610 -2.76 61.98 -16.67
C SER A 610 -3.85 61.07 -16.13
N ASP A 611 -4.64 60.48 -17.03
CA ASP A 611 -5.82 59.67 -16.76
C ASP A 611 -6.26 58.91 -18.04
N ASP A 612 -7.38 58.22 -17.95
CA ASP A 612 -7.98 57.42 -19.02
C ASP A 612 -9.04 58.18 -19.85
N SER A 613 -9.21 59.50 -19.69
CA SER A 613 -10.20 60.26 -20.46
C SER A 613 -9.71 60.52 -21.90
N ASP A 614 -10.63 60.74 -22.84
CA ASP A 614 -10.25 61.11 -24.21
C ASP A 614 -9.55 62.48 -24.30
N PHE A 615 -9.55 63.24 -23.20
CA PHE A 615 -8.86 64.53 -23.06
C PHE A 615 -7.60 64.44 -22.17
N ALA A 616 -7.12 63.22 -21.91
CA ALA A 616 -5.94 62.98 -21.10
C ALA A 616 -4.73 63.78 -21.62
N ARG A 617 -4.01 64.40 -20.69
CA ARG A 617 -2.81 65.17 -21.02
C ARG A 617 -1.59 64.28 -20.86
N VAL A 618 -0.60 64.49 -21.72
CA VAL A 618 0.73 63.90 -21.52
C VAL A 618 1.36 64.54 -20.28
N VAL A 619 1.75 63.70 -19.33
CA VAL A 619 2.47 64.08 -18.12
C VAL A 619 3.96 63.94 -18.41
N PRO A 620 4.76 65.02 -18.28
CA PRO A 620 6.20 64.90 -18.48
C PRO A 620 6.81 64.02 -17.39
N HIS A 621 7.71 63.14 -17.79
CA HIS A 621 8.55 62.42 -16.84
C HIS A 621 9.41 63.41 -16.04
N PRO A 622 9.74 63.12 -14.76
CA PRO A 622 10.67 63.92 -13.98
C PRO A 622 12.04 64.03 -14.66
N ASP A 623 12.83 65.02 -14.25
CA ASP A 623 14.22 65.12 -14.69
C ASP A 623 14.98 63.78 -14.45
N PRO A 624 15.62 63.19 -15.48
CA PRO A 624 16.44 61.99 -15.34
C PRO A 624 17.49 62.08 -14.21
N ALA A 625 18.13 63.24 -14.03
CA ALA A 625 19.12 63.43 -12.96
C ALA A 625 18.51 63.34 -11.56
N ARG A 626 17.27 63.81 -11.38
CA ARG A 626 16.55 63.72 -10.10
C ARG A 626 15.95 62.34 -9.87
N SER A 627 15.58 61.65 -10.93
CA SER A 627 14.98 60.32 -10.87
C SER A 627 16.01 59.19 -10.94
N GLY A 628 17.29 59.50 -11.18
CA GLY A 628 18.36 58.52 -11.30
C GLY A 628 18.34 57.72 -12.61
N HIS A 629 17.58 58.16 -13.62
CA HIS A 629 17.57 57.50 -14.92
C HIS A 629 18.79 57.94 -15.74
N ARG A 630 19.48 56.97 -16.33
CA ARG A 630 20.56 57.22 -17.27
C ARG A 630 20.03 57.19 -18.71
N PRO A 631 20.50 58.09 -19.59
CA PRO A 631 20.08 58.08 -21.00
C PRO A 631 20.26 56.71 -21.66
N GLY A 632 19.20 56.21 -22.31
CA GLY A 632 19.22 54.94 -23.04
C GLY A 632 19.37 53.67 -22.18
N ARG A 633 19.34 53.78 -20.84
CA ARG A 633 19.56 52.65 -19.94
C ARG A 633 18.36 52.40 -19.03
N PRO A 634 18.06 51.13 -18.69
CA PRO A 634 16.98 50.81 -17.75
C PRO A 634 17.40 51.20 -16.32
N LYS A 635 16.45 51.68 -15.51
CA LYS A 635 16.65 51.84 -14.08
C LYS A 635 16.10 50.62 -13.32
N VAL A 636 16.82 50.17 -12.29
CA VAL A 636 16.37 49.10 -11.40
C VAL A 636 15.60 49.68 -10.22
N HIS A 637 14.42 49.13 -9.95
CA HIS A 637 13.57 49.49 -8.83
C HIS A 637 13.33 48.27 -7.95
N GLU A 638 13.77 48.35 -6.70
CA GLU A 638 13.39 47.41 -5.66
C GLU A 638 12.01 47.75 -5.10
N GLY A 639 11.12 46.76 -4.95
CA GLY A 639 9.83 47.01 -4.35
C GLY A 639 8.87 45.83 -4.31
N ARG A 640 7.59 46.16 -4.06
CA ARG A 640 6.48 45.21 -4.11
C ARG A 640 5.91 45.14 -5.52
N ILE A 641 5.63 43.93 -5.95
CA ILE A 641 4.95 43.66 -7.22
C ILE A 641 3.55 43.15 -6.88
N GLY A 642 2.51 43.79 -7.41
CA GLY A 642 1.14 43.33 -7.25
C GLY A 642 0.81 42.24 -8.27
N SER A 643 0.10 41.22 -7.84
CA SER A 643 -0.26 40.09 -8.70
C SER A 643 -1.75 39.81 -8.68
N SER A 644 -2.35 39.65 -9.85
CA SER A 644 -3.80 39.50 -10.04
C SER A 644 -4.14 38.59 -11.22
N GLU A 645 -5.34 38.01 -11.24
CA GLU A 645 -5.88 37.40 -12.49
C GLU A 645 -6.33 38.46 -13.49
N ARG A 646 -6.50 39.70 -13.04
CA ARG A 646 -7.05 40.79 -13.84
C ARG A 646 -5.92 41.58 -14.48
N SER A 647 -5.95 41.71 -15.81
CA SER A 647 -5.16 42.71 -16.52
C SER A 647 -5.69 44.10 -16.15
N VAL A 648 -4.91 44.85 -15.36
CA VAL A 648 -5.25 46.23 -14.99
C VAL A 648 -5.02 47.14 -16.21
N ARG A 649 -6.11 47.68 -16.76
CA ARG A 649 -6.11 48.61 -17.91
C ARG A 649 -6.85 49.89 -17.60
N ASN A 650 -6.66 50.37 -16.37
CA ASN A 650 -7.34 51.53 -15.84
C ASN A 650 -6.41 52.25 -14.86
N ALA A 651 -6.02 53.47 -15.20
CA ALA A 651 -5.07 54.28 -14.46
C ALA A 651 -5.54 54.52 -13.00
N ALA A 652 -6.83 54.80 -12.81
CA ALA A 652 -7.38 55.06 -11.47
C ALA A 652 -7.36 53.79 -10.59
N ALA A 653 -7.75 52.64 -11.15
CA ALA A 653 -7.72 51.36 -10.44
C ALA A 653 -6.29 50.92 -10.11
N ARG A 654 -5.35 51.10 -11.06
CA ARG A 654 -3.91 50.89 -10.84
C ARG A 654 -3.43 51.75 -9.68
N ASP A 655 -3.68 53.06 -9.73
CA ASP A 655 -3.18 54.01 -8.73
C ASP A 655 -3.77 53.73 -7.35
N GLU A 656 -5.04 53.32 -7.28
CA GLU A 656 -5.70 52.93 -6.03
C GLU A 656 -5.02 51.71 -5.39
N VAL A 657 -4.87 50.64 -6.16
CA VAL A 657 -4.25 49.39 -5.68
C VAL A 657 -2.78 49.62 -5.35
N ALA A 658 -2.06 50.37 -6.19
CA ALA A 658 -0.66 50.70 -5.98
C ALA A 658 -0.45 51.54 -4.72
N ARG A 659 -1.30 52.53 -4.45
CA ARG A 659 -1.26 53.34 -3.22
C ARG A 659 -1.57 52.49 -2.00
N ARG A 660 -2.60 51.64 -2.07
CA ARG A 660 -3.03 50.77 -0.97
C ARG A 660 -1.95 49.76 -0.55
N HIS A 661 -1.21 49.21 -1.53
CA HIS A 661 -0.25 48.13 -1.29
C HIS A 661 1.22 48.55 -1.46
N GLN A 662 1.46 49.82 -1.80
CA GLN A 662 2.79 50.40 -2.08
C GLN A 662 3.52 49.64 -3.20
N LEU A 663 2.82 49.48 -4.33
CA LEU A 663 3.32 48.70 -5.48
C LEU A 663 4.21 49.55 -6.40
N ARG A 664 5.17 48.89 -7.05
CA ARG A 664 6.00 49.44 -8.13
C ARG A 664 5.60 48.93 -9.51
N ALA A 665 5.03 47.73 -9.56
CA ALA A 665 4.52 47.11 -10.78
C ALA A 665 3.32 46.22 -10.48
N ILE A 666 2.54 45.92 -11.52
CA ILE A 666 1.41 44.98 -11.47
C ILE A 666 1.55 43.98 -12.63
N GLU A 667 1.38 42.69 -12.32
CA GLU A 667 1.51 41.57 -13.26
C GLU A 667 0.52 40.45 -12.92
N MET A 668 0.59 39.33 -13.66
CA MET A 668 -0.44 38.30 -13.66
C MET A 668 0.02 36.88 -13.32
N GLU A 669 1.27 36.63 -12.92
CA GLU A 669 1.76 35.26 -12.67
C GLU A 669 2.41 35.04 -11.29
N GLY A 670 2.90 36.11 -10.67
CA GLY A 670 3.76 36.09 -9.50
C GLY A 670 3.10 35.43 -8.28
N LYS A 671 1.78 35.60 -8.09
CA LYS A 671 1.09 34.92 -6.97
C LYS A 671 1.00 33.41 -7.19
N GLY A 672 0.87 32.97 -8.44
CA GLY A 672 0.81 31.55 -8.80
C GLY A 672 2.14 30.85 -8.55
N ILE A 673 3.23 31.44 -9.06
CA ILE A 673 4.61 30.97 -8.82
C ILE A 673 4.91 30.88 -7.32
N GLY A 674 4.58 31.93 -6.57
CA GLY A 674 4.90 31.96 -5.14
C GLY A 674 4.11 30.95 -4.30
N ARG A 675 2.85 30.67 -4.67
CA ARG A 675 2.03 29.66 -3.98
C ARG A 675 2.47 28.24 -4.32
N ALA A 676 2.67 27.94 -5.60
CA ALA A 676 3.12 26.62 -6.04
C ALA A 676 4.50 26.29 -5.45
N GLY A 677 5.46 27.21 -5.58
CA GLY A 677 6.78 27.06 -4.99
C GLY A 677 6.70 26.79 -3.48
N HIS A 678 5.97 27.62 -2.74
CA HIS A 678 5.84 27.45 -1.29
C HIS A 678 5.16 26.14 -0.88
N ALA A 679 4.09 25.73 -1.56
CA ALA A 679 3.37 24.49 -1.27
C ALA A 679 4.26 23.26 -1.46
N ASP A 680 5.17 23.32 -2.42
CA ASP A 680 6.15 22.27 -2.64
C ASP A 680 7.40 22.43 -1.75
N GLY A 681 7.62 23.57 -1.09
CA GLY A 681 8.81 23.84 -0.27
C GLY A 681 10.00 24.36 -1.06
N ARG A 682 9.75 25.09 -2.15
CA ARG A 682 10.73 25.68 -3.07
C ARG A 682 10.71 27.19 -2.89
N ASP A 683 11.89 27.78 -2.94
CA ASP A 683 12.04 29.22 -2.95
C ASP A 683 11.66 29.78 -4.31
N TRP A 684 11.20 31.03 -4.33
CA TRP A 684 10.74 31.65 -5.56
C TRP A 684 11.03 33.15 -5.61
N PHE A 685 11.06 33.73 -6.79
CA PHE A 685 11.37 35.14 -7.00
C PHE A 685 10.74 35.69 -8.29
N VAL A 686 10.59 37.02 -8.38
CA VAL A 686 9.96 37.68 -9.53
C VAL A 686 10.78 38.90 -9.96
N VAL A 687 11.08 38.96 -11.26
CA VAL A 687 11.73 40.11 -11.91
C VAL A 687 10.92 40.51 -13.13
N ARG A 688 10.57 41.80 -13.23
CA ARG A 688 9.71 42.31 -14.30
C ARG A 688 10.34 43.49 -15.03
N GLY A 689 10.28 43.48 -16.35
CA GLY A 689 10.53 44.64 -17.19
C GLY A 689 9.24 45.41 -17.45
N ILE A 690 9.30 46.73 -17.55
CA ILE A 690 8.09 47.55 -17.68
C ILE A 690 7.74 47.78 -19.15
N SER A 691 6.59 47.24 -19.57
CA SER A 691 6.11 47.33 -20.96
C SER A 691 5.03 48.38 -21.19
N ASP A 692 4.28 48.73 -20.15
CA ASP A 692 3.19 49.68 -20.19
C ASP A 692 2.92 50.26 -18.79
N TYR A 693 1.97 51.17 -18.68
CA TYR A 693 1.57 51.79 -17.41
C TYR A 693 0.27 51.23 -16.85
N GLY A 694 -0.33 50.17 -17.39
CA GLY A 694 -1.61 49.63 -16.89
C GLY A 694 -2.79 50.61 -16.96
N ASP A 695 -2.71 51.61 -17.84
CA ASP A 695 -3.79 52.51 -18.22
C ASP A 695 -4.50 51.99 -19.49
N ARG A 696 -5.41 52.77 -20.08
CA ARG A 696 -6.08 52.37 -21.33
C ARG A 696 -5.19 52.49 -22.58
N TRP A 697 -4.04 53.15 -22.50
CA TRP A 697 -3.21 53.59 -23.63
C TRP A 697 -2.10 52.59 -23.99
N ILE A 698 -2.31 51.31 -23.68
CA ILE A 698 -1.31 50.25 -23.79
C ILE A 698 -0.80 50.10 -25.23
N GLY A 699 0.50 50.32 -25.41
CA GLY A 699 1.25 49.99 -26.62
C GLY A 699 1.94 48.62 -26.53
N THR A 700 2.34 48.07 -27.67
CA THR A 700 3.13 46.83 -27.73
C THR A 700 4.61 47.05 -28.03
N ASP A 701 5.00 48.28 -28.37
CA ASP A 701 6.34 48.63 -28.84
C ASP A 701 7.43 48.32 -27.80
N TRP A 702 7.12 48.49 -26.52
CA TRP A 702 8.06 48.29 -25.42
C TRP A 702 8.16 46.85 -24.94
N ARG A 703 7.26 45.93 -25.33
CA ARG A 703 7.20 44.57 -24.77
C ARG A 703 8.49 43.78 -24.96
N ARG A 704 9.08 43.83 -26.16
CA ARG A 704 10.32 43.11 -26.47
C ARG A 704 11.49 43.67 -25.66
N TYR A 705 11.68 44.99 -25.65
CA TYR A 705 12.73 45.61 -24.84
C TYR A 705 12.53 45.36 -23.34
N ALA A 706 11.30 45.45 -22.83
CA ALA A 706 10.95 45.12 -21.46
C ALA A 706 11.31 43.65 -21.10
N ALA A 707 11.01 42.71 -21.99
CA ALA A 707 11.42 41.32 -21.83
C ALA A 707 12.95 41.16 -21.79
N ALA A 708 13.68 41.88 -22.66
CA ALA A 708 15.14 41.87 -22.69
C ALA A 708 15.77 42.40 -21.39
N VAL A 709 15.28 43.52 -20.85
CA VAL A 709 15.84 44.10 -19.62
C VAL A 709 15.61 43.18 -18.41
N ALA A 710 14.44 42.51 -18.34
CA ALA A 710 14.14 41.55 -17.28
C ALA A 710 15.07 40.33 -17.35
N ALA A 711 15.22 39.74 -18.55
CA ALA A 711 16.09 38.60 -18.79
C ALA A 711 17.57 38.93 -18.50
N ALA A 712 18.04 40.11 -18.94
CA ALA A 712 19.39 40.59 -18.69
C ALA A 712 19.69 40.77 -17.19
N TYR A 713 18.70 41.28 -16.43
CA TYR A 713 18.83 41.41 -14.99
C TYR A 713 18.83 40.05 -14.27
N VAL A 714 17.95 39.12 -14.67
CA VAL A 714 17.90 37.77 -14.10
C VAL A 714 19.21 37.03 -14.36
N ARG A 715 19.78 37.13 -15.57
CA ARG A 715 21.10 36.58 -15.89
C ARG A 715 22.16 37.09 -14.92
N ALA A 716 22.27 38.42 -14.76
CA ALA A 716 23.22 39.04 -13.83
C ALA A 716 22.98 38.63 -12.35
N LEU A 717 21.72 38.50 -11.94
CA LEU A 717 21.35 38.08 -10.59
C LEU A 717 21.80 36.66 -10.29
N LEU A 718 21.62 35.73 -11.24
CA LEU A 718 22.07 34.36 -11.10
C LEU A 718 23.60 34.27 -11.12
N GLU A 719 24.30 35.05 -11.96
CA GLU A 719 25.76 35.12 -11.96
C GLU A 719 26.34 35.60 -10.61
N ALA A 720 25.60 36.44 -9.88
CA ALA A 720 25.99 36.90 -8.55
C ALA A 720 25.72 35.88 -7.42
N CYS A 721 25.08 34.74 -7.72
CA CYS A 721 24.77 33.69 -6.75
C CYS A 721 25.95 32.71 -6.53
N PRO A 722 26.10 32.15 -5.32
CA PRO A 722 27.00 31.02 -5.11
C PRO A 722 26.44 29.79 -5.83
N PRO A 723 27.28 28.82 -6.23
CA PRO A 723 26.81 27.55 -6.80
C PRO A 723 25.71 26.94 -5.93
N LEU A 724 24.57 26.64 -6.55
CA LEU A 724 23.42 26.04 -5.87
C LEU A 724 23.49 24.53 -6.01
N GLY A 725 23.23 23.83 -4.89
CA GLY A 725 23.07 22.38 -4.87
C GLY A 725 21.63 21.98 -5.20
N PRO A 726 21.38 20.70 -5.55
CA PRO A 726 20.04 20.19 -5.75
C PRO A 726 19.22 20.23 -4.44
N HIS A 727 17.93 20.51 -4.56
CA HIS A 727 16.98 20.53 -3.45
C HIS A 727 17.02 19.24 -2.61
N GLY A 728 16.99 19.35 -1.28
CA GLY A 728 17.09 18.22 -0.35
C GLY A 728 18.51 17.72 -0.07
N GLY A 729 19.52 18.26 -0.75
CA GLY A 729 20.94 18.00 -0.48
C GLY A 729 21.44 18.73 0.76
N HIS A 730 20.88 18.42 1.94
CA HIS A 730 21.56 18.75 3.19
C HIS A 730 22.76 17.81 3.34
N THR A 731 23.95 18.38 3.20
CA THR A 731 25.19 17.83 3.69
C THR A 731 25.07 17.63 5.21
N GLY A 732 24.66 16.43 5.62
CA GLY A 732 25.09 15.85 6.89
C GLY A 732 26.60 15.64 6.82
N GLY A 733 27.35 16.73 6.94
CA GLY A 733 28.77 16.68 7.20
C GLY A 733 28.94 16.07 8.58
N ALA A 734 29.14 14.75 8.63
CA ALA A 734 29.85 14.12 9.71
C ALA A 734 31.19 14.86 9.83
N ALA A 735 31.31 15.67 10.87
CA ALA A 735 32.60 16.14 11.33
C ALA A 735 33.35 14.89 11.77
N ALA A 736 34.32 14.46 10.97
CA ALA A 736 35.41 13.64 11.44
C ALA A 736 36.15 14.45 12.52
N GLY A 737 36.10 13.94 13.75
CA GLY A 737 36.79 14.41 14.94
C GLY A 737 36.77 13.30 15.96
#